data_AF-A0A4Y7KPY9-F1
#
_entry.id   AF-A0A4Y7KPY9-F1
#
_cell.length_a   1.000
_cell.length_b   1.000
_cell.length_c   1.000
_cell.angle_alpha   90.00
_cell.angle_beta   90.00
_cell.angle_gamma   90.00
#
_symmetry.space_group_name_H-M   'P 1'
#
loop_
_entity.id
_entity.type
_entity.pdbx_description
1 polymer ?
#
loop_
_entity_poly.entity_id
_entity_poly.type
_entity_poly.pdbx_seq_one_letter_code
_entity_poly.pdbx_strand_id
1 'polypeptide(L)'
;MFQHVSFFLFLFITILPSFPARNMPDFITVLPVNPDMNYTWSTFHKFLDIRRGSEIIGMSELKKYFHRFGYLPKSDTNFTDIFDDGLESAVTQYQSKLGLPVTGKLDSATLSEIMSPRCGVGDNDDHKLHITKHYTYFPGRPSWGRTTPLMLTYAFSSSDFIDYIEISDIRAVFNRAFTRWASVIPVNFTETQDYKHADIKIGFYSKDHGDGEPFDGVLGVLAHAFSPKSGRFHLDAAETWSVDFESEKSRVAIDLESVATHEIGHVLGLGHSSVKEAVMYPSLNPRSKKVDLRLDDVNGVQVLYGSNPNFSLTFFLQNMPDFITVLPVNPDMNYTWSTFHKFLDIRRGSEIIGMSELKKYFHRFGYLPKSDTNFTDIFDDGLESAVTQYQSKLGLPVTGKLDSATLSEVMSPRCGVGDNDDHKLHITKHYTYFPGRPSWGRTTPLMLTYAFSSSDFIDYIEISDIRAVFNRAFTRWASVIPVNFTETQDYKHADIKIGFYSKDHGDGEPFDGVLGVLAHAFSPKSGRFHLDAAETWSVDFESEKSRVAIDLESVATHEIGHVLGLGHSSVKEAVMYPSLNPRSKKVDLRLDDVNGVQVLYGSNPNFSLTSFLQSETSPNKSFGLRGHRFNPIFSISLIAVFFCI
;
A
#
# COMPACT_ATOMS: atom_id res chain seq x y z
N MET A 1 77.08 -24.16 -12.13
CA MET A 1 76.95 -23.09 -13.13
C MET A 1 75.53 -23.20 -13.68
N PHE A 2 74.65 -22.29 -13.28
CA PHE A 2 73.21 -22.35 -13.56
C PHE A 2 72.93 -21.98 -15.03
N GLN A 3 72.14 -22.79 -15.74
CA GLN A 3 71.56 -22.44 -17.03
C GLN A 3 70.06 -22.18 -16.85
N HIS A 4 69.64 -20.98 -17.23
CA HIS A 4 68.27 -20.50 -17.21
C HIS A 4 67.39 -21.25 -18.23
N VAL A 5 66.23 -21.72 -17.79
CA VAL A 5 65.13 -22.18 -18.65
C VAL A 5 63.99 -21.16 -18.50
N SER A 6 63.72 -20.39 -19.56
CA SER A 6 62.59 -19.47 -19.63
C SER A 6 61.31 -20.22 -20.01
N PHE A 7 60.27 -20.09 -19.18
CA PHE A 7 58.91 -20.53 -19.48
C PHE A 7 58.17 -19.45 -20.26
N PHE A 8 57.70 -19.77 -21.47
CA PHE A 8 56.73 -18.96 -22.21
C PHE A 8 55.31 -19.42 -21.84
N LEU A 9 54.50 -18.50 -21.29
CA LEU A 9 53.08 -18.70 -21.00
C LEU A 9 52.28 -18.34 -22.27
N PHE A 10 51.64 -19.30 -22.93
CA PHE A 10 50.70 -19.04 -24.01
C PHE A 10 49.30 -18.74 -23.43
N LEU A 11 48.84 -17.49 -23.59
CA LEU A 11 47.48 -17.07 -23.29
C LEU A 11 46.60 -17.33 -24.53
N PHE A 12 45.67 -18.29 -24.46
CA PHE A 12 44.64 -18.46 -25.48
C PHE A 12 43.57 -17.39 -25.31
N ILE A 13 43.52 -16.43 -26.24
CA ILE A 13 42.41 -15.48 -26.39
C ILE A 13 41.37 -16.12 -27.31
N THR A 14 40.22 -16.51 -26.76
CA THR A 14 39.04 -16.90 -27.56
C THR A 14 38.28 -15.64 -27.96
N ILE A 15 38.25 -15.37 -29.26
CA ILE A 15 37.46 -14.30 -29.89
C ILE A 15 36.04 -14.84 -30.07
N LEU A 16 35.07 -14.29 -29.34
CA LEU A 16 33.64 -14.48 -29.59
C LEU A 16 33.15 -13.42 -30.59
N PRO A 17 32.28 -13.76 -31.57
CA PRO A 17 31.77 -12.81 -32.54
C PRO A 17 30.82 -11.82 -31.87
N SER A 18 31.07 -10.53 -32.11
CA SER A 18 30.20 -9.42 -31.70
C SER A 18 28.92 -9.45 -32.53
N PHE A 19 27.80 -9.83 -31.93
CA PHE A 19 26.48 -9.59 -32.50
C PHE A 19 26.04 -8.15 -32.16
N PRO A 20 25.51 -7.38 -33.11
CA PRO A 20 24.94 -6.07 -32.81
C PRO A 20 23.73 -6.25 -31.89
N ALA A 21 23.70 -5.50 -30.79
CA ALA A 21 22.58 -5.44 -29.86
C ALA A 21 21.32 -5.06 -30.65
N ARG A 22 20.38 -5.99 -30.76
CA ARG A 22 19.05 -5.75 -31.31
C ARG A 22 18.24 -5.15 -30.16
N ASN A 23 17.99 -3.85 -30.21
CA ASN A 23 17.04 -3.18 -29.32
C ASN A 23 15.66 -3.84 -29.50
N MET A 24 15.25 -4.62 -28.50
CA MET A 24 13.86 -5.01 -28.31
C MET A 24 13.22 -3.96 -27.39
N PRO A 25 12.00 -3.50 -27.68
CA PRO A 25 11.34 -2.50 -26.86
C PRO A 25 10.86 -3.13 -25.56
N ASP A 26 11.24 -2.53 -24.44
CA ASP A 26 10.69 -2.85 -23.12
C ASP A 26 9.19 -2.54 -23.12
N PHE A 27 8.34 -3.54 -22.84
CA PHE A 27 6.90 -3.34 -22.68
C PHE A 27 6.60 -2.99 -21.22
N ILE A 28 6.16 -1.74 -21.07
CA ILE A 28 5.92 -0.98 -19.85
C ILE A 28 4.50 -1.31 -19.34
N THR A 29 4.33 -1.61 -18.06
CA THR A 29 3.02 -1.49 -17.39
C THR A 29 2.79 -0.03 -17.00
N VAL A 30 2.54 0.77 -18.03
CA VAL A 30 1.53 1.83 -17.95
C VAL A 30 0.20 1.10 -17.75
N LEU A 31 -0.80 1.72 -17.14
CA LEU A 31 -2.20 1.32 -17.39
C LEU A 31 -2.34 0.97 -18.88
N PRO A 32 -3.18 0.01 -19.32
CA PRO A 32 -3.55 -0.09 -20.72
C PRO A 32 -4.39 1.15 -21.05
N VAL A 33 -3.70 2.28 -21.17
CA VAL A 33 -4.18 3.49 -21.80
C VAL A 33 -4.26 3.08 -23.24
N ASN A 34 -5.50 2.92 -23.69
CA ASN A 34 -5.76 2.81 -25.10
C ASN A 34 -5.02 3.98 -25.78
N PRO A 35 -4.04 3.74 -26.69
CA PRO A 35 -3.32 4.80 -27.37
C PRO A 35 -4.24 5.74 -28.18
N ASP A 36 -5.53 5.39 -28.30
CA ASP A 36 -6.59 6.21 -28.89
C ASP A 36 -7.30 7.17 -27.91
N MET A 37 -6.98 7.20 -26.61
CA MET A 37 -7.62 8.14 -25.65
C MET A 37 -6.67 9.26 -25.20
N ASN A 38 -6.93 10.46 -25.72
CA ASN A 38 -6.15 11.68 -25.50
C ASN A 38 -6.62 12.42 -24.23
N TYR A 39 -6.07 12.09 -23.06
CA TYR A 39 -6.35 12.79 -21.79
C TYR A 39 -5.09 13.41 -21.17
N THR A 40 -5.28 14.40 -20.30
CA THR A 40 -4.24 15.31 -19.80
C THR A 40 -3.09 14.57 -19.12
N TRP A 41 -1.85 15.03 -19.37
CA TRP A 41 -0.57 14.49 -18.85
C TRP A 41 -0.21 13.03 -19.17
N SER A 42 -1.08 12.27 -19.84
CA SER A 42 -0.80 10.89 -20.26
C SER A 42 0.52 10.73 -21.04
N THR A 43 0.94 11.77 -21.78
CA THR A 43 2.19 11.78 -22.55
C THR A 43 3.46 11.80 -21.71
N PHE A 44 3.37 12.04 -20.39
CA PHE A 44 4.53 12.10 -19.48
C PHE A 44 5.16 10.73 -19.21
N HIS A 45 4.49 9.62 -19.56
CA HIS A 45 5.09 8.28 -19.49
C HIS A 45 6.42 8.18 -20.25
N LYS A 46 6.62 9.00 -21.29
CA LYS A 46 7.86 9.08 -22.07
C LYS A 46 9.07 9.54 -21.25
N PHE A 47 8.85 10.04 -20.03
CA PHE A 47 9.89 10.55 -19.15
C PHE A 47 10.45 9.52 -18.15
N LEU A 48 10.07 8.24 -18.29
CA LEU A 48 10.49 7.17 -17.39
C LEU A 48 12.01 7.08 -17.29
N ASP A 49 12.51 7.02 -16.04
CA ASP A 49 13.92 6.87 -15.69
C ASP A 49 14.86 8.00 -16.17
N ILE A 50 14.31 9.13 -16.64
CA ILE A 50 15.10 10.31 -16.97
C ILE A 50 15.76 10.86 -15.71
N ARG A 51 16.99 11.36 -15.89
CA ARG A 51 17.82 11.94 -14.82
C ARG A 51 18.33 13.33 -15.21
N ARG A 52 18.86 14.03 -14.21
CA ARG A 52 19.58 15.30 -14.38
C ARG A 52 20.54 15.26 -15.56
N GLY A 53 20.49 16.32 -16.37
CA GLY A 53 21.34 16.52 -17.55
C GLY A 53 20.75 15.97 -18.86
N SER A 54 19.57 15.33 -18.81
CA SER A 54 18.86 14.89 -20.01
C SER A 54 18.09 16.05 -20.66
N GLU A 55 17.99 16.09 -21.98
CA GLU A 55 17.16 17.04 -22.72
C GLU A 55 16.15 16.26 -23.57
N ILE A 56 14.87 16.36 -23.23
CA ILE A 56 13.80 15.57 -23.87
C ILE A 56 12.61 16.48 -24.15
N ILE A 57 12.14 16.46 -25.41
CA ILE A 57 11.08 17.34 -25.89
C ILE A 57 9.81 17.20 -25.05
N GLY A 58 9.29 18.33 -24.56
CA GLY A 58 8.10 18.44 -23.73
C GLY A 58 8.38 18.36 -22.23
N MET A 59 9.63 18.27 -21.80
CA MET A 59 10.01 18.40 -20.39
C MET A 59 9.64 19.80 -19.85
N SER A 60 9.57 20.82 -20.71
CA SER A 60 9.01 22.13 -20.37
C SER A 60 7.57 22.03 -19.87
N GLU A 61 6.75 21.13 -20.43
CA GLU A 61 5.36 20.91 -19.98
C GLU A 61 5.30 20.21 -18.62
N LEU A 62 6.23 19.29 -18.36
CA LEU A 62 6.37 18.69 -17.03
C LEU A 62 6.79 19.74 -16.00
N LYS A 63 7.69 20.66 -16.34
CA LYS A 63 8.03 21.78 -15.47
C LYS A 63 6.83 22.69 -15.21
N LYS A 64 5.97 22.96 -16.20
CA LYS A 64 4.70 23.67 -15.98
C LYS A 64 3.79 22.96 -14.98
N TYR A 65 3.74 21.62 -15.00
CA TYR A 65 3.04 20.84 -13.96
C TYR A 65 3.62 21.12 -12.57
N PHE A 66 4.93 20.98 -12.40
CA PHE A 66 5.57 21.25 -11.09
C PHE A 66 5.43 22.71 -10.64
N HIS A 67 5.44 23.65 -11.57
CA HIS A 67 5.19 25.06 -11.31
C HIS A 67 3.75 25.32 -10.84
N ARG A 68 2.76 24.75 -11.54
CA ARG A 68 1.34 24.84 -11.17
C ARG A 68 1.09 24.39 -9.73
N PHE A 69 1.71 23.28 -9.32
CA PHE A 69 1.53 22.71 -7.98
C PHE A 69 2.49 23.24 -6.90
N GLY A 70 3.29 24.26 -7.22
CA GLY A 70 4.12 24.99 -6.24
C GLY A 70 5.51 24.40 -5.96
N TYR A 71 5.99 23.46 -6.78
CA TYR A 71 7.31 22.84 -6.62
C TYR A 71 8.43 23.58 -7.35
N LEU A 72 8.10 24.48 -8.27
CA LEU A 72 9.03 25.41 -8.91
C LEU A 72 8.68 26.86 -8.53
N PRO A 73 9.68 27.77 -8.47
CA PRO A 73 9.46 29.18 -8.12
C PRO A 73 8.41 29.87 -9.00
N LYS A 74 7.52 30.66 -8.38
CA LYS A 74 6.48 31.42 -9.11
C LYS A 74 7.06 32.43 -10.12
N SER A 75 8.32 32.87 -9.94
CA SER A 75 9.04 33.73 -10.88
C SER A 75 9.42 33.05 -12.19
N ASP A 76 9.44 31.73 -12.22
CA ASP A 76 9.88 30.98 -13.38
C ASP A 76 8.75 30.93 -14.39
N THR A 77 8.99 31.53 -15.56
CA THR A 77 7.98 31.69 -16.62
C THR A 77 8.43 31.08 -17.95
N ASN A 78 9.70 30.70 -18.07
CA ASN A 78 10.29 30.15 -19.29
C ASN A 78 11.00 28.83 -19.00
N PHE A 79 10.28 27.73 -19.20
CA PHE A 79 10.79 26.38 -18.94
C PHE A 79 11.44 25.78 -20.19
N THR A 80 12.65 25.26 -20.01
CA THR A 80 13.40 24.52 -21.04
C THR A 80 13.11 23.03 -20.97
N ASP A 81 13.44 22.31 -22.04
CA ASP A 81 13.32 20.85 -22.13
C ASP A 81 14.43 20.06 -21.41
N ILE A 82 15.29 20.76 -20.65
CA ILE A 82 16.42 20.18 -19.92
C ILE A 82 15.97 19.78 -18.52
N PHE A 83 16.29 18.57 -18.08
CA PHE A 83 16.19 18.16 -16.68
C PHE A 83 17.34 18.80 -15.88
N ASP A 84 17.06 19.95 -15.26
CA ASP A 84 18.01 20.75 -14.50
C ASP A 84 17.92 20.50 -12.98
N ASP A 85 18.80 21.15 -12.21
CA ASP A 85 18.85 21.05 -10.75
C ASP A 85 17.54 21.52 -10.09
N GLY A 86 16.85 22.47 -10.72
CA GLY A 86 15.54 22.96 -10.28
C GLY A 86 14.49 21.86 -10.35
N LEU A 87 14.41 21.14 -11.47
CA LEU A 87 13.48 20.02 -11.62
C LEU A 87 13.85 18.82 -10.72
N GLU A 88 15.14 18.50 -10.54
CA GLU A 88 15.57 17.44 -9.59
C GLU A 88 15.09 17.74 -8.16
N SER A 89 15.24 19.01 -7.75
CA SER A 89 14.79 19.49 -6.44
C SER A 89 13.26 19.48 -6.32
N ALA A 90 12.54 19.83 -7.38
CA ALA A 90 11.07 19.79 -7.44
C ALA A 90 10.54 18.35 -7.33
N VAL A 91 11.15 17.41 -8.06
CA VAL A 91 10.81 15.98 -8.02
C VAL A 91 11.03 15.40 -6.62
N THR A 92 12.17 15.71 -6.00
CA THR A 92 12.49 15.27 -4.63
C THR A 92 11.47 15.80 -3.61
N GLN A 93 11.08 17.06 -3.73
CA GLN A 93 10.05 17.66 -2.88
C GLN A 93 8.68 17.03 -3.10
N TYR A 94 8.29 16.80 -4.36
CA TYR A 94 7.04 16.12 -4.71
C TYR A 94 6.95 14.73 -4.12
N GLN A 95 8.01 13.93 -4.29
CA GLN A 95 8.09 12.59 -3.72
C GLN A 95 7.93 12.63 -2.20
N SER A 96 8.70 13.51 -1.53
CA SER A 96 8.62 13.65 -0.08
C SER A 96 7.23 14.12 0.40
N LYS A 97 6.57 15.03 -0.34
CA LYS A 97 5.26 15.59 0.03
C LYS A 97 4.13 14.58 -0.11
N LEU A 98 4.20 13.73 -1.14
CA LEU A 98 3.14 12.75 -1.43
C LEU A 98 3.42 11.36 -0.85
N GLY A 99 4.42 11.23 0.02
CA GLY A 99 4.76 9.96 0.67
C GLY A 99 5.37 8.91 -0.27
N LEU A 100 5.97 9.34 -1.37
CA LEU A 100 6.66 8.46 -2.33
C LEU A 100 8.13 8.24 -1.92
N PRO A 101 8.78 7.18 -2.42
CA PRO A 101 10.23 7.02 -2.31
C PRO A 101 10.97 8.23 -2.88
N VAL A 102 11.84 8.84 -2.08
CA VAL A 102 12.58 10.05 -2.47
C VAL A 102 13.83 9.64 -3.26
N THR A 103 13.71 9.56 -4.58
CA THR A 103 14.76 9.13 -5.51
C THR A 103 15.40 10.28 -6.30
N GLY A 104 14.70 11.43 -6.39
CA GLY A 104 15.08 12.54 -7.26
C GLY A 104 14.93 12.24 -8.76
N LYS A 105 14.30 11.11 -9.12
CA LYS A 105 14.12 10.66 -10.51
C LYS A 105 12.65 10.57 -10.87
N LEU A 106 12.35 10.67 -12.17
CA LEU A 106 11.03 10.35 -12.73
C LEU A 106 10.88 8.83 -12.87
N ASP A 107 10.95 8.13 -11.74
CA ASP A 107 10.69 6.69 -11.67
C ASP A 107 9.20 6.37 -11.89
N SER A 108 8.89 5.08 -11.99
CA SER A 108 7.54 4.60 -12.29
C SER A 108 6.50 5.05 -11.26
N ALA A 109 6.84 5.01 -9.97
CA ALA A 109 5.94 5.46 -8.90
C ALA A 109 5.66 6.96 -9.02
N THR A 110 6.70 7.76 -9.26
CA THR A 110 6.58 9.22 -9.39
C THR A 110 5.76 9.60 -10.62
N LEU A 111 6.03 9.00 -11.78
CA LEU A 111 5.28 9.30 -13.00
C LEU A 111 3.84 8.79 -12.95
N SER A 112 3.60 7.63 -12.34
CA SER A 112 2.24 7.13 -12.12
C SER A 112 1.44 8.11 -11.27
N GLU A 113 2.05 8.73 -10.27
CA GLU A 113 1.39 9.72 -9.42
C GLU A 113 1.20 11.05 -10.16
N ILE A 114 2.18 11.52 -10.94
CA ILE A 114 2.07 12.74 -11.76
C ILE A 114 0.97 12.63 -12.82
N MET A 115 0.80 11.45 -13.41
CA MET A 115 -0.24 11.20 -14.43
C MET A 115 -1.61 10.88 -13.81
N SER A 116 -1.70 10.76 -12.48
CA SER A 116 -2.98 10.51 -11.81
C SER A 116 -3.82 11.80 -11.78
N PRO A 117 -5.13 11.73 -12.06
CA PRO A 117 -6.01 12.87 -11.90
C PRO A 117 -6.01 13.34 -10.44
N ARG A 118 -6.05 14.66 -10.22
CA ARG A 118 -5.83 15.25 -8.90
C ARG A 118 -6.57 16.58 -8.71
N CYS A 119 -6.61 17.03 -7.46
CA CYS A 119 -7.00 18.38 -7.10
C CYS A 119 -6.04 19.42 -7.71
N GLY A 120 -6.60 20.56 -8.11
CA GLY A 120 -5.91 21.71 -8.70
C GLY A 120 -5.25 22.65 -7.69
N VAL A 121 -5.50 22.47 -6.38
CA VAL A 121 -4.87 23.27 -5.32
C VAL A 121 -3.37 22.94 -5.24
N GLY A 122 -2.53 23.97 -5.06
CA GLY A 122 -1.09 23.78 -4.90
C GLY A 122 -0.70 23.00 -3.65
N ASP A 123 0.33 22.16 -3.74
CA ASP A 123 0.82 21.33 -2.63
C ASP A 123 1.75 22.10 -1.67
N ASN A 124 2.31 23.21 -2.17
CA ASN A 124 3.45 23.86 -1.57
C ASN A 124 3.25 25.38 -1.60
N ASP A 125 2.73 25.91 -0.50
CA ASP A 125 2.86 27.33 -0.19
C ASP A 125 3.72 27.51 1.07
N ASP A 126 4.66 28.43 0.94
CA ASP A 126 5.82 28.74 1.76
C ASP A 126 5.55 28.83 3.27
N HIS A 127 5.55 27.71 4.00
CA HIS A 127 5.84 27.65 5.44
C HIS A 127 6.27 26.23 5.88
N LYS A 128 7.22 26.20 6.81
CA LYS A 128 7.84 25.00 7.40
C LYS A 128 6.81 23.90 7.68
N LEU A 129 7.00 22.75 7.03
CA LEU A 129 6.32 21.49 7.35
C LEU A 129 6.31 21.32 8.87
N HIS A 130 5.14 21.26 9.49
CA HIS A 130 5.07 20.79 10.86
C HIS A 130 5.34 19.28 10.83
N ILE A 131 6.57 18.91 11.17
CA ILE A 131 7.20 17.56 11.12
C ILE A 131 6.38 16.44 11.82
N THR A 132 5.27 16.77 12.50
CA THR A 132 4.51 15.84 13.36
C THR A 132 3.08 15.55 12.91
N LYS A 133 2.60 16.12 11.79
CA LYS A 133 1.21 16.01 11.33
C LYS A 133 1.21 15.84 9.81
N HIS A 134 0.49 14.84 9.29
CA HIS A 134 0.46 14.58 7.83
C HIS A 134 -0.56 15.44 7.09
N TYR A 135 -1.59 15.94 7.79
CA TYR A 135 -2.47 17.01 7.33
C TYR A 135 -1.78 18.37 7.32
N THR A 136 -2.21 19.22 6.38
CA THR A 136 -1.72 20.60 6.23
C THR A 136 -2.87 21.60 6.23
N TYR A 137 -2.58 22.89 6.09
CA TYR A 137 -3.56 23.97 6.01
C TYR A 137 -3.14 24.97 4.94
N PHE A 138 -4.10 25.72 4.41
CA PHE A 138 -3.78 26.94 3.66
C PHE A 138 -2.92 27.91 4.50
N PRO A 139 -2.08 28.75 3.85
CA PRO A 139 -1.29 29.77 4.52
C PRO A 139 -2.14 30.63 5.47
N GLY A 140 -1.64 30.82 6.70
CA GLY A 140 -2.36 31.56 7.75
C GLY A 140 -3.41 30.75 8.52
N ARG A 141 -3.59 29.45 8.23
CA ARG A 141 -4.57 28.55 8.87
C ARG A 141 -5.99 29.15 8.92
N PRO A 142 -6.53 29.56 7.76
CA PRO A 142 -7.84 30.19 7.70
C PRO A 142 -8.92 29.24 8.23
N SER A 143 -9.94 29.82 8.84
CA SER A 143 -11.15 29.12 9.28
C SER A 143 -12.35 30.05 9.20
N TRP A 144 -13.55 29.45 9.25
CA TRP A 144 -14.83 30.17 9.33
C TRP A 144 -15.09 30.76 10.73
N GLY A 145 -14.17 30.59 11.68
CA GLY A 145 -14.34 30.94 13.09
C GLY A 145 -14.89 29.77 13.93
N ARG A 146 -15.05 30.02 15.24
CA ARG A 146 -15.54 29.05 16.24
C ARG A 146 -16.81 29.52 16.94
N THR A 147 -17.74 30.11 16.20
CA THR A 147 -19.09 30.35 16.74
C THR A 147 -19.78 29.01 16.88
N THR A 148 -20.35 28.72 18.04
CA THR A 148 -21.04 27.44 18.30
C THR A 148 -22.55 27.68 18.41
N PRO A 149 -23.40 27.05 17.56
CA PRO A 149 -23.03 26.20 16.41
C PRO A 149 -22.52 27.02 15.20
N LEU A 150 -21.56 26.46 14.45
CA LEU A 150 -21.10 27.06 13.20
C LEU A 150 -22.13 26.73 12.11
N MET A 151 -22.74 27.74 11.51
CA MET A 151 -23.73 27.59 10.45
C MET A 151 -23.11 28.06 9.13
N LEU A 152 -23.01 27.16 8.15
CA LEU A 152 -22.52 27.51 6.81
C LEU A 152 -23.59 27.19 5.77
N THR A 153 -23.84 28.14 4.90
CA THR A 153 -24.76 27.98 3.77
C THR A 153 -23.99 27.59 2.51
N TYR A 154 -24.56 26.71 1.69
CA TYR A 154 -24.00 26.39 0.38
C TYR A 154 -25.05 26.50 -0.72
N ALA A 155 -24.62 26.80 -1.94
CA ALA A 155 -25.48 26.93 -3.11
C ALA A 155 -24.76 26.52 -4.40
N PHE A 156 -25.53 26.05 -5.37
CA PHE A 156 -25.04 25.70 -6.71
C PHE A 156 -25.26 26.86 -7.69
N SER A 157 -24.30 27.08 -8.59
CA SER A 157 -24.46 28.03 -9.69
C SER A 157 -25.60 27.55 -10.58
N SER A 158 -26.42 28.50 -11.04
CA SER A 158 -27.50 28.22 -12.00
C SER A 158 -27.04 28.31 -13.46
N SER A 159 -25.90 28.96 -13.71
CA SER A 159 -25.31 29.14 -15.05
C SER A 159 -24.18 28.17 -15.33
N ASP A 160 -23.43 27.77 -14.30
CA ASP A 160 -22.20 26.99 -14.42
C ASP A 160 -22.43 25.63 -13.78
N PHE A 161 -23.14 24.78 -14.52
CA PHE A 161 -23.63 23.49 -14.05
C PHE A 161 -23.68 22.47 -15.19
N ILE A 162 -23.42 21.20 -14.88
CA ILE A 162 -23.57 20.09 -15.83
C ILE A 162 -25.02 19.66 -15.93
N ASP A 163 -25.45 19.15 -17.08
CA ASP A 163 -26.85 18.79 -17.37
C ASP A 163 -27.08 17.28 -17.58
N TYR A 164 -26.03 16.47 -17.62
CA TYR A 164 -26.11 15.03 -17.87
C TYR A 164 -26.26 14.17 -16.60
N ILE A 165 -26.18 14.77 -15.41
CA ILE A 165 -26.56 14.15 -14.13
C ILE A 165 -27.71 14.95 -13.55
N GLU A 166 -28.76 14.26 -13.09
CA GLU A 166 -29.90 14.87 -12.44
C GLU A 166 -29.48 15.68 -11.20
N ILE A 167 -30.00 16.91 -11.08
CA ILE A 167 -29.62 17.82 -9.97
C ILE A 167 -29.95 17.23 -8.60
N SER A 168 -30.96 16.36 -8.50
CA SER A 168 -31.27 15.63 -7.26
C SER A 168 -30.15 14.72 -6.81
N ASP A 169 -29.46 14.07 -7.75
CA ASP A 169 -28.36 13.15 -7.44
C ASP A 169 -27.09 13.91 -7.06
N ILE A 170 -26.82 15.03 -7.73
CA ILE A 170 -25.73 15.95 -7.34
C ILE A 170 -26.00 16.48 -5.93
N ARG A 171 -27.21 16.97 -5.65
CA ARG A 171 -27.60 17.41 -4.29
C ARG A 171 -27.43 16.31 -3.26
N ALA A 172 -27.83 15.08 -3.57
CA ALA A 172 -27.68 13.94 -2.67
C ALA A 172 -26.20 13.62 -2.38
N VAL A 173 -25.33 13.69 -3.40
CA VAL A 173 -23.87 13.52 -3.26
C VAL A 173 -23.28 14.58 -2.33
N PHE A 174 -23.58 15.85 -2.57
CA PHE A 174 -23.07 16.95 -1.76
C PHE A 174 -23.61 16.91 -0.33
N ASN A 175 -24.89 16.55 -0.15
CA ASN A 175 -25.46 16.35 1.17
C ASN A 175 -24.69 15.29 1.97
N ARG A 176 -24.35 14.15 1.35
CA ARG A 176 -23.53 13.12 1.99
C ARG A 176 -22.12 13.64 2.31
N ALA A 177 -21.47 14.32 1.38
CA ALA A 177 -20.13 14.88 1.57
C ALA A 177 -20.07 15.89 2.72
N PHE A 178 -21.00 16.85 2.77
CA PHE A 178 -21.13 17.79 3.89
C PHE A 178 -21.47 17.09 5.20
N THR A 179 -22.34 16.08 5.18
CA THR A 179 -22.71 15.31 6.37
C THR A 179 -21.51 14.60 6.98
N ARG A 180 -20.58 14.07 6.16
CA ARG A 180 -19.35 13.43 6.66
C ARG A 180 -18.50 14.40 7.47
N TRP A 181 -18.25 15.61 6.96
CA TRP A 181 -17.53 16.64 7.70
C TRP A 181 -18.30 17.10 8.94
N ALA A 182 -19.61 17.32 8.82
CA ALA A 182 -20.46 17.68 9.95
C ALA A 182 -20.49 16.62 11.07
N SER A 183 -20.23 15.34 10.75
CA SER A 183 -20.17 14.28 11.76
C SER A 183 -18.96 14.40 12.70
N VAL A 184 -17.88 15.07 12.27
CA VAL A 184 -16.62 15.12 13.02
C VAL A 184 -16.30 16.50 13.61
N ILE A 185 -16.94 17.56 13.14
CA ILE A 185 -16.79 18.94 13.67
C ILE A 185 -18.16 19.59 13.98
N PRO A 186 -18.24 20.57 14.89
CA PRO A 186 -19.51 21.19 15.32
C PRO A 186 -20.02 22.23 14.30
N VAL A 187 -20.31 21.77 13.08
CA VAL A 187 -20.82 22.58 11.96
C VAL A 187 -22.17 22.04 11.48
N ASN A 188 -23.01 22.93 10.98
CA ASN A 188 -24.22 22.59 10.26
C ASN A 188 -24.19 23.25 8.89
N PHE A 189 -24.35 22.44 7.83
CA PHE A 189 -24.41 22.90 6.46
C PHE A 189 -25.87 22.97 5.99
N THR A 190 -26.26 24.07 5.37
CA THR A 190 -27.63 24.25 4.85
C THR A 190 -27.59 24.72 3.41
N GLU A 191 -28.28 24.00 2.52
CA GLU A 191 -28.44 24.46 1.13
C GLU A 191 -29.33 25.70 1.10
N THR A 192 -28.94 26.71 0.32
CA THR A 192 -29.75 27.91 0.03
C THR A 192 -29.88 28.12 -1.48
N GLN A 193 -30.96 28.79 -1.89
CA GLN A 193 -31.14 29.23 -3.28
C GLN A 193 -30.44 30.58 -3.55
N ASP A 194 -30.03 31.30 -2.50
CA ASP A 194 -29.32 32.57 -2.63
C ASP A 194 -27.82 32.35 -2.88
N TYR A 195 -27.48 31.98 -4.12
CA TYR A 195 -26.10 31.73 -4.53
C TYR A 195 -25.16 32.92 -4.26
N LYS A 196 -25.67 34.15 -4.37
CA LYS A 196 -24.86 35.36 -4.22
C LYS A 196 -24.35 35.53 -2.79
N HIS A 197 -25.19 35.20 -1.81
CA HIS A 197 -24.89 35.37 -0.38
C HIS A 197 -24.55 34.07 0.35
N ALA A 198 -24.55 32.92 -0.32
CA ALA A 198 -24.09 31.66 0.26
C ALA A 198 -22.61 31.75 0.70
N ASP A 199 -22.28 31.11 1.82
CA ASP A 199 -20.89 31.01 2.31
C ASP A 199 -20.05 30.18 1.34
N ILE A 200 -20.60 29.07 0.85
CA ILE A 200 -19.95 28.13 -0.06
C ILE A 200 -20.67 28.13 -1.41
N LYS A 201 -19.92 28.38 -2.48
CA LYS A 201 -20.44 28.58 -3.85
C LYS A 201 -19.86 27.53 -4.76
N ILE A 202 -20.72 26.61 -5.21
CA ILE A 202 -20.35 25.44 -5.98
C ILE A 202 -20.71 25.66 -7.45
N GLY A 203 -19.82 25.36 -8.38
CA GLY A 203 -20.10 25.43 -9.82
C GLY A 203 -19.21 24.51 -10.64
N PHE A 204 -19.69 24.15 -11.82
CA PHE A 204 -18.94 23.37 -12.81
C PHE A 204 -18.51 24.31 -13.92
N TYR A 205 -17.20 24.44 -14.12
CA TYR A 205 -16.61 25.38 -15.07
C TYR A 205 -15.72 24.65 -16.06
N SER A 206 -15.42 25.26 -17.20
CA SER A 206 -14.48 24.72 -18.17
C SER A 206 -13.36 25.71 -18.44
N LYS A 207 -12.14 25.20 -18.58
CA LYS A 207 -10.95 25.99 -18.98
C LYS A 207 -10.78 27.22 -18.08
N ASP A 208 -10.39 28.36 -18.67
CA ASP A 208 -10.34 29.62 -17.95
C ASP A 208 -11.75 30.11 -17.59
N HIS A 209 -11.98 30.26 -16.29
CA HIS A 209 -13.23 30.71 -15.70
C HIS A 209 -13.04 31.90 -14.77
N GLY A 210 -11.97 32.69 -14.99
CA GLY A 210 -11.82 34.04 -14.45
C GLY A 210 -11.33 34.13 -13.00
N ASP A 211 -10.83 33.03 -12.43
CA ASP A 211 -10.23 33.00 -11.08
C ASP A 211 -8.70 32.84 -11.08
N GLY A 212 -8.08 32.70 -12.25
CA GLY A 212 -6.64 32.55 -12.42
C GLY A 212 -6.15 31.10 -12.41
N GLU A 213 -7.03 30.12 -12.17
CA GLU A 213 -6.70 28.69 -12.09
C GLU A 213 -7.46 27.92 -13.19
N PRO A 214 -7.07 28.02 -14.47
CA PRO A 214 -7.84 27.40 -15.55
C PRO A 214 -7.83 25.86 -15.46
N PHE A 215 -8.97 25.25 -15.76
CA PHE A 215 -9.08 23.79 -15.92
C PHE A 215 -8.43 23.29 -17.22
N ASP A 216 -8.03 22.03 -17.26
CA ASP A 216 -7.21 21.44 -18.33
C ASP A 216 -7.92 20.40 -19.20
N GLY A 217 -9.17 20.06 -18.91
CA GLY A 217 -9.99 19.21 -19.75
C GLY A 217 -10.25 17.84 -19.11
N VAL A 218 -10.27 16.78 -19.91
CA VAL A 218 -10.56 15.44 -19.39
C VAL A 218 -9.35 14.90 -18.62
N LEU A 219 -9.56 14.55 -17.36
CA LEU A 219 -8.54 14.19 -16.37
C LEU A 219 -7.51 15.31 -16.18
N GLY A 220 -6.50 15.05 -15.34
CA GLY A 220 -5.56 16.09 -14.93
C GLY A 220 -6.09 16.78 -13.69
N VAL A 221 -6.57 18.02 -13.81
CA VAL A 221 -7.17 18.75 -12.69
C VAL A 221 -8.68 18.54 -12.64
N LEU A 222 -9.12 17.83 -11.60
CA LEU A 222 -10.53 17.47 -11.41
C LEU A 222 -11.38 18.63 -10.89
N ALA A 223 -10.82 19.41 -9.96
CA ALA A 223 -11.51 20.45 -9.21
C ALA A 223 -10.50 21.31 -8.45
N HIS A 224 -10.96 22.45 -7.94
CA HIS A 224 -10.26 23.19 -6.90
C HIS A 224 -11.23 23.96 -6.00
N ALA A 225 -10.78 24.25 -4.80
CA ALA A 225 -11.50 25.07 -3.85
C ALA A 225 -10.59 26.11 -3.20
N PHE A 226 -11.23 27.16 -2.71
CA PHE A 226 -10.56 28.26 -2.03
C PHE A 226 -10.79 28.18 -0.53
N SER A 227 -9.79 28.66 0.22
CA SER A 227 -9.81 28.67 1.69
C SER A 227 -11.08 29.35 2.28
N PRO A 228 -11.39 29.09 3.56
CA PRO A 228 -12.51 29.70 4.28
C PRO A 228 -12.66 31.21 4.04
N LYS A 229 -13.92 31.69 4.02
CA LYS A 229 -14.35 33.06 3.69
C LYS A 229 -14.32 33.43 2.20
N SER A 230 -13.57 32.70 1.36
CA SER A 230 -13.83 32.74 -0.09
C SER A 230 -14.97 31.79 -0.44
N GLY A 231 -14.87 30.53 0.04
CA GLY A 231 -15.91 29.51 -0.11
C GLY A 231 -16.21 29.09 -1.55
N ARG A 232 -15.41 29.51 -2.52
CA ARG A 232 -15.52 29.06 -3.90
C ARG A 232 -15.06 27.61 -4.02
N PHE A 233 -15.88 26.79 -4.67
CA PHE A 233 -15.62 25.39 -4.96
C PHE A 233 -16.00 25.15 -6.43
N HIS A 234 -15.00 24.93 -7.27
CA HIS A 234 -15.15 24.74 -8.70
C HIS A 234 -14.80 23.30 -9.09
N LEU A 235 -15.60 22.71 -9.98
CA LEU A 235 -15.39 21.39 -10.56
C LEU A 235 -15.14 21.56 -12.06
N ASP A 236 -14.25 20.75 -12.64
CA ASP A 236 -14.08 20.76 -14.09
C ASP A 236 -15.28 20.10 -14.77
N ALA A 237 -16.02 20.86 -15.56
CA ALA A 237 -17.16 20.41 -16.33
C ALA A 237 -16.77 19.50 -17.52
N ALA A 238 -15.48 19.43 -17.87
CA ALA A 238 -14.99 18.52 -18.89
C ALA A 238 -14.90 17.06 -18.41
N GLU A 239 -14.92 16.82 -17.10
CA GLU A 239 -14.76 15.49 -16.54
C GLU A 239 -16.00 14.61 -16.75
N THR A 240 -15.78 13.30 -16.86
CA THR A 240 -16.88 12.34 -16.81
C THR A 240 -17.27 12.08 -15.35
N TRP A 241 -18.02 13.01 -14.75
CA TRP A 241 -18.54 12.81 -13.40
C TRP A 241 -19.47 11.60 -13.30
N SER A 242 -19.36 10.86 -12.21
CA SER A 242 -20.21 9.73 -11.89
C SER A 242 -20.67 9.81 -10.43
N VAL A 243 -21.97 9.61 -10.21
CA VAL A 243 -22.56 9.44 -8.87
C VAL A 243 -22.82 7.97 -8.54
N ASP A 244 -22.86 7.12 -9.56
CA ASP A 244 -22.96 5.67 -9.47
C ASP A 244 -22.21 5.01 -10.63
N PHE A 245 -21.12 4.35 -10.27
CA PHE A 245 -20.25 3.60 -11.18
C PHE A 245 -20.90 2.37 -11.80
N GLU A 246 -22.06 1.93 -11.31
CA GLU A 246 -22.85 0.90 -11.98
C GLU A 246 -23.63 1.47 -13.17
N SER A 247 -24.07 2.71 -13.11
CA SER A 247 -24.76 3.37 -14.22
C SER A 247 -23.78 3.92 -15.28
N GLU A 248 -22.69 4.54 -14.84
CA GLU A 248 -21.65 5.11 -15.71
C GLU A 248 -20.52 4.09 -15.90
N LYS A 249 -20.26 3.67 -17.14
CA LYS A 249 -19.29 2.61 -17.46
C LYS A 249 -17.98 3.13 -18.05
N SER A 250 -17.85 4.44 -18.26
CA SER A 250 -16.63 5.08 -18.76
C SER A 250 -15.43 4.77 -17.87
N ARG A 251 -14.31 4.39 -18.49
CA ARG A 251 -13.06 4.06 -17.77
C ARG A 251 -12.39 5.27 -17.13
N VAL A 252 -12.73 6.47 -17.61
CA VAL A 252 -12.22 7.75 -17.09
C VAL A 252 -13.22 8.40 -16.13
N ALA A 253 -14.30 7.70 -15.76
CA ALA A 253 -15.31 8.25 -14.86
C ALA A 253 -14.72 8.53 -13.47
N ILE A 254 -15.02 9.71 -12.94
CA ILE A 254 -14.57 10.21 -11.63
C ILE A 254 -15.75 10.24 -10.66
N ASP A 255 -15.57 9.69 -9.45
CA ASP A 255 -16.60 9.71 -8.41
C ASP A 255 -16.77 11.14 -7.87
N LEU A 256 -17.92 11.76 -8.16
CA LEU A 256 -18.23 13.14 -7.77
C LEU A 256 -18.22 13.31 -6.25
N GLU A 257 -18.63 12.29 -5.49
CA GLU A 257 -18.68 12.34 -4.03
C GLU A 257 -17.29 12.39 -3.41
N SER A 258 -16.33 11.69 -3.99
CA SER A 258 -14.94 11.66 -3.54
C SER A 258 -14.29 13.03 -3.72
N VAL A 259 -14.41 13.61 -4.92
CA VAL A 259 -13.89 14.96 -5.18
C VAL A 259 -14.63 15.99 -4.32
N ALA A 260 -15.95 15.91 -4.20
CA ALA A 260 -16.68 16.82 -3.33
C ALA A 260 -16.28 16.72 -1.85
N THR A 261 -16.05 15.52 -1.34
CA THR A 261 -15.59 15.35 0.04
C THR A 261 -14.19 15.95 0.23
N HIS A 262 -13.30 15.81 -0.75
CA HIS A 262 -11.97 16.42 -0.76
C HIS A 262 -12.03 17.96 -0.77
N GLU A 263 -12.71 18.55 -1.75
CA GLU A 263 -12.77 20.01 -1.91
C GLU A 263 -13.47 20.70 -0.74
N ILE A 264 -14.45 20.05 -0.10
CA ILE A 264 -15.05 20.59 1.15
C ILE A 264 -13.99 20.69 2.26
N GLY A 265 -13.02 19.78 2.33
CA GLY A 265 -11.91 19.89 3.27
C GLY A 265 -11.08 21.16 3.04
N HIS A 266 -10.84 21.55 1.79
CA HIS A 266 -10.22 22.82 1.44
C HIS A 266 -11.08 24.03 1.81
N VAL A 267 -12.39 23.98 1.54
CA VAL A 267 -13.34 25.01 1.96
C VAL A 267 -13.37 25.17 3.49
N LEU A 268 -13.06 24.11 4.23
CA LEU A 268 -12.88 24.12 5.70
C LEU A 268 -11.47 24.52 6.15
N GLY A 269 -10.53 24.74 5.23
CA GLY A 269 -9.20 25.29 5.51
C GLY A 269 -8.08 24.26 5.58
N LEU A 270 -8.36 22.98 5.32
CA LEU A 270 -7.33 21.96 5.16
C LEU A 270 -6.53 22.16 3.88
N GLY A 271 -5.27 21.77 3.91
CA GLY A 271 -4.44 21.54 2.73
C GLY A 271 -4.30 20.05 2.46
N HIS A 272 -3.53 19.71 1.42
CA HIS A 272 -3.30 18.31 1.06
C HIS A 272 -2.59 17.51 2.16
N SER A 273 -2.99 16.25 2.30
CA SER A 273 -2.36 15.25 3.15
C SER A 273 -1.27 14.50 2.40
N SER A 274 -0.24 14.07 3.12
CA SER A 274 0.76 13.12 2.63
C SER A 274 0.32 11.64 2.75
N VAL A 275 -0.82 11.36 3.39
CA VAL A 275 -1.34 10.00 3.59
C VAL A 275 -2.20 9.59 2.40
N LYS A 276 -1.77 8.58 1.64
CA LYS A 276 -2.44 8.15 0.40
C LYS A 276 -3.89 7.72 0.59
N GLU A 277 -4.26 7.24 1.76
CA GLU A 277 -5.60 6.81 2.11
C GLU A 277 -6.51 7.95 2.59
N ALA A 278 -5.95 9.08 3.04
CA ALA A 278 -6.69 10.23 3.55
C ALA A 278 -7.46 10.92 2.43
N VAL A 279 -8.69 11.36 2.70
CA VAL A 279 -9.52 12.07 1.70
C VAL A 279 -8.76 13.27 1.15
N MET A 280 -8.01 13.98 1.98
CA MET A 280 -7.20 15.14 1.58
C MET A 280 -5.91 14.80 0.80
N TYR A 281 -5.62 13.55 0.46
CA TYR A 281 -4.55 13.25 -0.51
C TYR A 281 -4.95 13.80 -1.89
N PRO A 282 -4.05 14.46 -2.64
CA PRO A 282 -4.43 15.24 -3.82
C PRO A 282 -4.95 14.42 -4.99
N SER A 283 -4.49 13.17 -5.15
CA SER A 283 -4.81 12.36 -6.32
C SER A 283 -5.98 11.41 -6.09
N LEU A 284 -6.76 11.19 -7.14
CA LEU A 284 -7.89 10.26 -7.19
C LEU A 284 -7.86 9.46 -8.49
N ASN A 285 -7.76 8.14 -8.37
CA ASN A 285 -7.80 7.27 -9.54
C ASN A 285 -9.22 7.26 -10.15
N PRO A 286 -9.35 7.23 -11.48
CA PRO A 286 -10.64 6.97 -12.11
C PRO A 286 -11.24 5.66 -11.61
N ARG A 287 -12.57 5.58 -11.57
CA ARG A 287 -13.30 4.39 -11.10
C ARG A 287 -13.04 4.01 -9.63
N SER A 288 -12.39 4.87 -8.85
CA SER A 288 -12.17 4.67 -7.42
C SER A 288 -13.07 5.58 -6.60
N LYS A 289 -13.38 5.14 -5.37
CA LYS A 289 -14.18 5.90 -4.42
C LYS A 289 -13.39 6.12 -3.15
N LYS A 290 -13.36 7.37 -2.68
CA LYS A 290 -12.56 7.82 -1.54
C LYS A 290 -13.32 8.89 -0.77
N VAL A 291 -14.40 8.44 -0.12
CA VAL A 291 -15.35 9.31 0.60
C VAL A 291 -15.20 9.24 2.11
N ASP A 292 -14.58 8.18 2.63
CA ASP A 292 -14.49 7.95 4.07
C ASP A 292 -13.32 8.74 4.65
N LEU A 293 -13.65 9.72 5.51
CA LEU A 293 -12.66 10.50 6.24
C LEU A 293 -11.74 9.55 7.01
N ARG A 294 -10.44 9.81 6.96
CA ARG A 294 -9.44 9.10 7.74
C ARG A 294 -9.05 9.88 8.98
N LEU A 295 -8.30 9.23 9.86
CA LEU A 295 -7.84 9.83 11.10
C LEU A 295 -7.04 11.12 10.85
N ASP A 296 -6.26 11.17 9.78
CA ASP A 296 -5.52 12.36 9.38
C ASP A 296 -6.46 13.53 9.01
N ASP A 297 -7.51 13.26 8.23
CA ASP A 297 -8.52 14.25 7.85
C ASP A 297 -9.26 14.81 9.08
N VAL A 298 -9.69 13.91 9.97
CA VAL A 298 -10.42 14.27 11.21
C VAL A 298 -9.55 15.08 12.15
N ASN A 299 -8.32 14.63 12.41
CA ASN A 299 -7.40 15.34 13.27
C ASN A 299 -7.08 16.73 12.71
N GLY A 300 -6.91 16.83 11.38
CA GLY A 300 -6.67 18.10 10.70
C GLY A 300 -7.77 19.10 10.94
N VAL A 301 -9.02 18.69 10.68
CA VAL A 301 -10.18 19.60 10.74
C VAL A 301 -10.57 19.94 12.17
N GLN A 302 -10.44 19.00 13.11
CA GLN A 302 -10.79 19.22 14.51
C GLN A 302 -9.81 20.18 15.21
N VAL A 303 -8.57 20.32 14.74
CA VAL A 303 -7.68 21.38 15.24
C VAL A 303 -8.24 22.77 14.91
N LEU A 304 -8.89 22.94 13.76
CA LEU A 304 -9.49 24.22 13.38
C LEU A 304 -10.79 24.49 14.17
N TYR A 305 -11.68 23.51 14.25
CA TYR A 305 -13.06 23.71 14.70
C TYR A 305 -13.43 23.05 16.03
N GLY A 306 -12.59 22.18 16.57
CA GLY A 306 -12.91 21.29 17.69
C GLY A 306 -13.73 20.07 17.26
N SER A 307 -13.86 19.08 18.16
CA SER A 307 -14.66 17.89 17.90
C SER A 307 -16.16 18.19 17.99
N ASN A 308 -16.97 17.57 17.12
CA ASN A 308 -18.42 17.53 17.32
C ASN A 308 -18.72 16.86 18.69
N PRO A 309 -19.62 17.40 19.53
CA PRO A 309 -19.99 16.75 20.79
C PRO A 309 -20.56 15.34 20.64
N ASN A 310 -21.17 15.03 19.49
CA ASN A 310 -21.71 13.71 19.17
C ASN A 310 -20.68 12.80 18.46
N PHE A 311 -19.49 13.31 18.15
CA PHE A 311 -18.41 12.51 17.59
C PHE A 311 -17.79 11.63 18.65
N SER A 312 -17.75 10.32 18.37
CA SER A 312 -17.00 9.35 19.15
C SER A 312 -15.85 8.84 18.30
N LEU A 313 -14.61 9.16 18.71
CA LEU A 313 -13.42 8.67 18.04
C LEU A 313 -13.42 7.13 17.95
N THR A 314 -13.86 6.45 19.01
CA THR A 314 -14.00 4.99 19.04
C THR A 314 -14.97 4.47 17.99
N PHE A 315 -16.13 5.10 17.82
CA PHE A 315 -17.13 4.69 16.83
C PHE A 315 -16.69 5.05 15.40
N PHE A 316 -16.08 6.22 15.22
CA PHE A 316 -15.55 6.66 13.94
C PHE A 316 -14.47 5.69 13.43
N LEU A 317 -13.55 5.34 14.31
CA LEU A 317 -12.54 4.33 14.04
C LEU A 317 -13.22 3.00 13.66
N GLN A 318 -14.14 2.46 14.47
CA GLN A 318 -14.87 1.20 14.22
C GLN A 318 -15.55 1.06 12.84
N ASN A 319 -15.86 2.18 12.16
CA ASN A 319 -16.58 2.18 10.88
C ASN A 319 -15.70 2.49 9.65
N MET A 320 -14.38 2.68 9.77
CA MET A 320 -13.56 2.87 8.57
C MET A 320 -13.38 1.55 7.79
N PRO A 321 -13.36 1.58 6.44
CA PRO A 321 -13.17 0.39 5.61
C PRO A 321 -11.88 -0.38 5.93
N ASP A 322 -10.83 0.33 6.35
CA ASP A 322 -9.54 -0.24 6.76
C ASP A 322 -9.40 -0.40 8.28
N PHE A 323 -10.43 -0.06 9.06
CA PHE A 323 -10.45 -0.30 10.51
C PHE A 323 -11.04 -1.67 10.87
N ILE A 324 -11.31 -2.53 9.88
CA ILE A 324 -11.23 -3.97 10.14
C ILE A 324 -9.75 -4.38 10.30
N THR A 325 -9.04 -3.75 11.24
CA THR A 325 -7.74 -4.16 11.81
C THR A 325 -7.49 -3.66 13.23
N VAL A 326 -8.46 -3.04 13.88
CA VAL A 326 -8.54 -3.13 15.34
C VAL A 326 -9.91 -3.72 15.60
N LEU A 327 -9.93 -4.96 16.09
CA LEU A 327 -11.14 -5.56 16.63
C LEU A 327 -11.88 -4.50 17.45
N PRO A 328 -13.22 -4.47 17.46
CA PRO A 328 -13.91 -3.87 18.57
C PRO A 328 -13.29 -4.49 19.81
N VAL A 329 -12.59 -3.66 20.59
CA VAL A 329 -12.25 -3.98 21.97
C VAL A 329 -13.61 -4.18 22.61
N ASN A 330 -14.08 -5.41 22.57
CA ASN A 330 -14.77 -5.93 23.72
C ASN A 330 -13.76 -5.72 24.86
N PRO A 331 -14.09 -4.93 25.89
CA PRO A 331 -13.24 -4.78 27.07
C PRO A 331 -12.82 -6.13 27.68
N ASP A 332 -13.49 -7.22 27.28
CA ASP A 332 -13.23 -8.59 27.68
C ASP A 332 -12.30 -9.41 26.73
N MET A 333 -11.82 -8.88 25.59
CA MET A 333 -10.94 -9.63 24.64
C MET A 333 -9.48 -9.14 24.71
N ASN A 334 -8.69 -9.82 25.55
CA ASN A 334 -7.28 -9.54 25.82
C ASN A 334 -6.35 -10.35 24.90
N TYR A 335 -6.02 -9.83 23.70
CA TYR A 335 -5.06 -10.45 22.77
C TYR A 335 -3.72 -9.71 22.73
N THR A 336 -2.66 -10.39 22.30
CA THR A 336 -1.26 -9.97 22.48
C THR A 336 -0.97 -8.60 21.84
N TRP A 337 -0.28 -7.74 22.59
CA TRP A 337 0.14 -6.36 22.21
C TRP A 337 -0.95 -5.32 21.93
N SER A 338 -2.23 -5.69 21.92
CA SER A 338 -3.36 -4.75 21.75
C SER A 338 -3.34 -3.54 22.71
N THR A 339 -2.70 -3.68 23.88
CA THR A 339 -2.58 -2.62 24.88
C THR A 339 -1.54 -1.54 24.54
N PHE A 340 -0.74 -1.71 23.49
CA PHE A 340 0.33 -0.78 23.12
C PHE A 340 -0.18 0.54 22.53
N HIS A 341 -1.45 0.63 22.13
CA HIS A 341 -2.09 1.88 21.73
C HIS A 341 -1.96 3.01 22.77
N LYS A 342 -1.83 2.65 24.06
CA LYS A 342 -1.62 3.61 25.16
C LYS A 342 -0.30 4.38 25.05
N PHE A 343 0.62 3.93 24.19
CA PHE A 343 1.92 4.56 23.98
C PHE A 343 1.95 5.61 22.87
N LEU A 344 0.80 5.94 22.29
CA LEU A 344 0.69 6.90 21.20
C LEU A 344 1.29 8.26 21.59
N ASP A 345 2.20 8.75 20.75
CA ASP A 345 2.87 10.04 20.87
C ASP A 345 3.65 10.27 22.17
N ILE A 346 3.99 9.21 22.89
CA ILE A 346 4.90 9.30 24.04
C ILE A 346 6.25 9.83 23.59
N ARG A 347 6.83 10.70 24.41
CA ARG A 347 8.12 11.33 24.16
C ARG A 347 9.24 10.62 24.93
N ARG A 348 10.44 10.69 24.37
CA ARG A 348 11.66 10.32 25.09
C ARG A 348 11.71 10.96 26.48
N GLY A 349 12.13 10.17 27.47
CA GLY A 349 12.17 10.55 28.88
C GLY A 349 10.86 10.31 29.65
N SER A 350 9.78 9.90 28.97
CA SER A 350 8.55 9.51 29.66
C SER A 350 8.70 8.12 30.28
N GLU A 351 8.10 7.92 31.45
CA GLU A 351 8.00 6.60 32.11
C GLU A 351 6.54 6.20 32.18
N ILE A 352 6.15 5.14 31.45
CA ILE A 352 4.77 4.66 31.37
C ILE A 352 4.75 3.15 31.57
N ILE A 353 3.89 2.70 32.49
CA ILE A 353 3.79 1.29 32.87
C ILE A 353 3.56 0.39 31.64
N GLY A 354 4.41 -0.62 31.50
CA GLY A 354 4.39 -1.62 30.42
C GLY A 354 5.21 -1.24 29.19
N MET A 355 5.92 -0.10 29.19
CA MET A 355 6.88 0.25 28.13
C MET A 355 8.02 -0.78 28.05
N SER A 356 8.36 -1.42 29.17
CA SER A 356 9.26 -2.58 29.21
C SER A 356 8.76 -3.75 28.34
N GLU A 357 7.45 -3.99 28.25
CA GLU A 357 6.88 -5.00 27.36
C GLU A 357 7.01 -4.61 25.88
N LEU A 358 6.85 -3.32 25.56
CA LEU A 358 7.12 -2.82 24.21
C LEU A 358 8.61 -2.97 23.85
N LYS A 359 9.53 -2.73 24.79
CA LYS A 359 10.95 -3.01 24.57
C LYS A 359 11.22 -4.50 24.34
N LYS A 360 10.55 -5.40 25.08
CA LYS A 360 10.64 -6.85 24.79
C LYS A 360 10.17 -7.20 23.38
N TYR A 361 9.13 -6.53 22.87
CA TYR A 361 8.73 -6.66 21.46
C TYR A 361 9.88 -6.28 20.51
N PHE A 362 10.45 -5.08 20.67
CA PHE A 362 11.54 -4.63 19.80
C PHE A 362 12.80 -5.51 19.94
N HIS A 363 13.08 -6.02 21.14
CA HIS A 363 14.15 -6.98 21.38
C HIS A 363 13.93 -8.31 20.67
N ARG A 364 12.71 -8.88 20.79
CA ARG A 364 12.31 -10.13 20.12
C ARG A 364 12.55 -10.05 18.61
N PHE A 365 12.16 -8.94 17.98
CA PHE A 365 12.33 -8.76 16.53
C PHE A 365 13.70 -8.21 16.10
N GLY A 366 14.63 -8.07 17.04
CA GLY A 366 16.04 -7.79 16.77
C GLY A 366 16.41 -6.30 16.70
N TYR A 367 15.52 -5.39 17.07
CA TYR A 367 15.76 -3.93 17.06
C TYR A 367 16.47 -3.41 18.32
N LEU A 368 16.54 -4.21 19.38
CA LEU A 368 17.35 -3.93 20.57
C LEU A 368 18.48 -4.97 20.71
N PRO A 369 19.63 -4.62 21.32
CA PRO A 369 20.75 -5.54 21.50
C PRO A 369 20.38 -6.83 22.22
N LYS A 370 20.88 -7.97 21.72
CA LYS A 370 20.66 -9.30 22.35
C LYS A 370 21.17 -9.39 23.80
N SER A 371 22.14 -8.56 24.18
CA SER A 371 22.67 -8.46 25.55
C SER A 371 21.68 -7.87 26.55
N ASP A 372 20.66 -7.15 26.06
CA ASP A 372 19.72 -6.46 26.91
C ASP A 372 18.72 -7.46 27.48
N THR A 373 18.70 -7.59 28.80
CA THR A 373 17.88 -8.58 29.52
C THR A 373 16.95 -7.95 30.55
N ASN A 374 17.13 -6.67 30.85
CA ASN A 374 16.34 -5.96 31.84
C ASN A 374 15.83 -4.62 31.27
N PHE A 375 14.56 -4.61 30.86
CA PHE A 375 13.92 -3.44 30.25
C PHE A 375 13.16 -2.62 31.30
N THR A 376 13.41 -1.32 31.32
CA THR A 376 12.69 -0.36 32.15
C THR A 376 11.46 0.20 31.43
N ASP A 377 10.54 0.79 32.18
CA ASP A 377 9.35 1.45 31.65
C ASP A 377 9.60 2.87 31.09
N ILE A 378 10.87 3.27 30.97
CA ILE A 378 11.29 4.58 30.46
C ILE A 378 11.46 4.50 28.94
N PHE A 379 10.90 5.46 28.19
CA PHE A 379 11.25 5.66 26.79
C PHE A 379 12.65 6.29 26.71
N ASP A 380 13.68 5.47 26.46
CA ASP A 380 15.08 5.86 26.38
C ASP A 380 15.60 6.00 24.94
N ASP A 381 16.86 6.44 24.79
CA ASP A 381 17.53 6.60 23.49
C ASP A 381 17.61 5.28 22.72
N GLY A 382 17.71 4.16 23.44
CA GLY A 382 17.73 2.81 22.86
C GLY A 382 16.43 2.50 22.15
N LEU A 383 15.28 2.73 22.81
CA LEU A 383 13.97 2.54 22.21
C LEU A 383 13.71 3.52 21.06
N GLU A 384 14.12 4.79 21.15
CA GLU A 384 13.99 5.76 20.03
C GLU A 384 14.73 5.27 18.78
N SER A 385 15.94 4.75 18.99
CA SER A 385 16.76 4.18 17.92
C SER A 385 16.15 2.90 17.34
N ALA A 386 15.55 2.05 18.18
CA ALA A 386 14.85 0.84 17.75
C ALA A 386 13.61 1.17 16.92
N VAL A 387 12.81 2.15 17.35
CA VAL A 387 11.63 2.64 16.61
C VAL A 387 12.03 3.20 15.24
N THR A 388 13.09 4.01 15.19
CA THR A 388 13.60 4.57 13.93
C THR A 388 14.02 3.46 12.94
N GLN A 389 14.71 2.44 13.44
CA GLN A 389 15.12 1.29 12.62
C GLN A 389 13.92 0.48 12.14
N TYR A 390 12.94 0.24 13.01
CA TYR A 390 11.69 -0.45 12.69
C TYR A 390 10.92 0.25 11.57
N GLN A 391 10.74 1.56 11.71
CA GLN A 391 10.06 2.37 10.70
C GLN A 391 10.76 2.27 9.34
N SER A 392 12.08 2.46 9.33
CA SER A 392 12.89 2.37 8.11
C SER A 392 12.79 0.98 7.47
N LYS A 393 12.89 -0.08 8.28
CA LYS A 393 12.89 -1.47 7.81
C LYS A 393 11.56 -1.88 7.18
N LEU A 394 10.44 -1.42 7.75
CA LEU A 394 9.09 -1.75 7.27
C LEU A 394 8.52 -0.72 6.29
N GLY A 395 9.33 0.24 5.82
CA GLY A 395 8.87 1.25 4.86
C GLY A 395 7.86 2.25 5.44
N LEU A 396 7.84 2.44 6.76
CA LEU A 396 7.04 3.45 7.44
C LEU A 396 7.75 4.81 7.43
N PRO A 397 7.01 5.93 7.64
CA PRO A 397 7.63 7.22 7.89
C PRO A 397 8.60 7.17 9.07
N VAL A 398 9.86 7.55 8.85
CA VAL A 398 10.91 7.51 9.88
C VAL A 398 10.83 8.76 10.75
N THR A 399 10.07 8.66 11.84
CA THR A 399 9.82 9.75 12.80
C THR A 399 10.59 9.60 14.11
N GLY A 400 11.04 8.38 14.42
CA GLY A 400 11.60 8.00 15.72
C GLY A 400 10.57 7.96 16.86
N LYS A 401 9.27 8.09 16.57
CA LYS A 401 8.18 8.17 17.55
C LYS A 401 7.24 7.00 17.44
N LEU A 402 6.60 6.66 18.55
CA LEU A 402 5.46 5.74 18.61
C LEU A 402 4.19 6.44 18.10
N ASP A 403 4.21 6.86 16.83
CA ASP A 403 3.08 7.45 16.14
C ASP A 403 2.04 6.39 15.74
N SER A 404 0.90 6.84 15.20
CA SER A 404 -0.22 5.96 14.87
C SER A 404 0.13 4.89 13.83
N ALA A 405 0.95 5.22 12.81
CA ALA A 405 1.37 4.26 11.79
C ALA A 405 2.29 3.19 12.41
N THR A 406 3.24 3.61 13.24
CA THR A 406 4.18 2.72 13.93
C THR A 406 3.45 1.80 14.90
N LEU A 407 2.56 2.31 15.75
CA LEU A 407 1.83 1.49 16.70
C LEU A 407 0.81 0.58 16.03
N SER A 408 0.16 1.04 14.96
CA SER A 408 -0.72 0.17 14.17
C SER A 408 0.04 -1.02 13.59
N GLU A 409 1.27 -0.80 13.13
CA GLU A 409 2.11 -1.87 12.61
C GLU A 409 2.63 -2.77 13.73
N VAL A 410 3.08 -2.21 14.85
CA VAL A 410 3.55 -2.97 16.02
C VAL A 410 2.47 -3.89 16.60
N MET A 411 1.22 -3.43 16.61
CA MET A 411 0.07 -4.21 17.10
C MET A 411 -0.49 -5.17 16.04
N SER A 412 -0.01 -5.13 14.80
CA SER A 412 -0.47 -6.04 13.75
C SER A 412 0.12 -7.45 13.97
N PRO A 413 -0.68 -8.51 13.81
CA PRO A 413 -0.14 -9.88 13.84
C PRO A 413 0.91 -10.07 12.75
N ARG A 414 1.97 -10.79 13.07
CA ARG A 414 3.15 -10.89 12.21
C ARG A 414 3.89 -12.22 12.34
N CYS A 415 4.80 -12.45 11.41
CA CYS A 415 5.81 -13.49 11.51
C CYS A 415 6.72 -13.27 12.73
N GLY A 416 7.10 -14.36 13.39
CA GLY A 416 7.99 -14.44 14.55
C GLY A 416 9.48 -14.36 14.21
N VAL A 417 9.86 -14.45 12.94
CA VAL A 417 11.25 -14.31 12.50
C VAL A 417 11.73 -12.87 12.73
N GLY A 418 12.94 -12.70 13.28
CA GLY A 418 13.53 -11.39 13.52
C GLY A 418 13.81 -10.61 12.21
N ASP A 419 13.70 -9.28 12.26
CA ASP A 419 13.87 -8.42 11.07
C ASP A 419 15.34 -8.04 10.80
N ASN A 420 16.19 -8.15 11.82
CA ASN A 420 17.57 -7.70 11.79
C ASN A 420 18.55 -8.83 11.48
N ASP A 421 18.99 -8.86 10.23
CA ASP A 421 20.19 -9.58 9.79
C ASP A 421 21.29 -8.58 9.47
N ASP A 422 22.45 -8.82 10.08
CA ASP A 422 23.65 -7.97 10.08
C ASP A 422 24.32 -7.91 8.70
N HIS A 423 23.66 -7.37 7.67
CA HIS A 423 24.30 -6.99 6.40
C HIS A 423 23.59 -5.81 5.71
N LYS A 424 24.41 -4.86 5.27
CA LYS A 424 24.07 -3.61 4.57
C LYS A 424 22.91 -3.77 3.60
N LEU A 425 21.84 -2.99 3.81
CA LEU A 425 20.75 -2.77 2.87
C LEU A 425 21.37 -2.46 1.48
N HIS A 426 21.13 -3.33 0.49
CA HIS A 426 21.44 -2.99 -0.88
C HIS A 426 20.37 -2.01 -1.36
N ILE A 427 20.74 -0.74 -1.57
CA ILE A 427 19.90 0.44 -1.90
C ILE A 427 18.92 0.24 -3.08
N THR A 428 18.98 -0.88 -3.81
CA THR A 428 18.19 -1.16 -5.03
C THR A 428 17.25 -2.36 -4.92
N LYS A 429 17.20 -3.06 -3.78
CA LYS A 429 16.41 -4.30 -3.60
C LYS A 429 15.68 -4.26 -2.26
N HIS A 430 14.37 -4.52 -2.26
CA HIS A 430 13.54 -4.47 -1.06
C HIS A 430 13.42 -5.81 -0.33
N TYR A 431 13.68 -6.92 -1.03
CA TYR A 431 13.86 -8.25 -0.42
C TYR A 431 15.19 -8.40 0.32
N THR A 432 15.20 -9.27 1.34
CA THR A 432 16.38 -9.62 2.13
C THR A 432 16.59 -11.14 2.20
N TYR A 433 17.65 -11.58 2.87
CA TYR A 433 17.99 -13.00 3.08
C TYR A 433 18.49 -13.19 4.49
N PHE A 434 18.32 -14.41 5.03
CA PHE A 434 19.01 -14.84 6.23
C PHE A 434 20.54 -14.68 6.11
N PRO A 435 21.28 -14.55 7.22
CA PRO A 435 22.72 -14.37 7.20
C PRO A 435 23.41 -15.53 6.47
N GLY A 436 24.34 -15.20 5.57
CA GLY A 436 25.02 -16.19 4.73
C GLY A 436 24.24 -16.62 3.47
N ARG A 437 23.05 -16.06 3.21
CA ARG A 437 22.20 -16.35 2.04
C ARG A 437 21.97 -17.86 1.85
N PRO A 438 21.47 -18.57 2.89
CA PRO A 438 21.29 -20.01 2.83
C PRO A 438 20.32 -20.40 1.72
N SER A 439 20.58 -21.54 1.10
CA SER A 439 19.71 -22.15 0.10
C SER A 439 19.79 -23.67 0.19
N TRP A 440 18.75 -24.34 -0.28
CA TRP A 440 18.79 -25.78 -0.49
C TRP A 440 19.83 -26.14 -1.57
N GLY A 441 20.43 -27.33 -1.45
CA GLY A 441 21.54 -27.72 -2.33
C GLY A 441 21.16 -27.73 -3.81
N ARG A 442 22.15 -27.46 -4.68
CA ARG A 442 21.94 -27.38 -6.15
C ARG A 442 22.03 -28.74 -6.83
N THR A 443 21.12 -29.66 -6.52
CA THR A 443 20.88 -30.83 -7.37
C THR A 443 19.72 -30.49 -8.30
N THR A 444 19.92 -30.47 -9.61
CA THR A 444 18.86 -30.17 -10.59
C THR A 444 18.32 -31.45 -11.23
N PRO A 445 16.99 -31.68 -11.23
CA PRO A 445 15.95 -30.87 -10.58
C PRO A 445 15.98 -30.99 -9.04
N LEU A 446 15.76 -29.88 -8.33
CA LEU A 446 15.74 -29.88 -6.87
C LEU A 446 14.36 -30.37 -6.41
N MET A 447 14.35 -31.44 -5.63
CA MET A 447 13.14 -32.00 -5.03
C MET A 447 13.25 -31.87 -3.51
N LEU A 448 12.29 -31.16 -2.91
CA LEU A 448 12.16 -31.02 -1.47
C LEU A 448 10.91 -31.76 -1.00
N THR A 449 11.05 -32.50 0.08
CA THR A 449 9.95 -33.20 0.73
C THR A 449 9.42 -32.38 1.90
N TYR A 450 8.09 -32.36 2.07
CA TYR A 450 7.47 -31.75 3.26
C TYR A 450 6.53 -32.72 3.96
N ALA A 451 6.39 -32.58 5.28
CA ALA A 451 5.52 -33.43 6.09
C ALA A 451 4.94 -32.66 7.27
N PHE A 452 3.77 -33.10 7.73
CA PHE A 452 3.09 -32.54 8.90
C PHE A 452 3.37 -33.37 10.16
N SER A 453 3.55 -32.71 11.29
CA SER A 453 3.66 -33.37 12.60
C SER A 453 2.35 -34.10 12.90
N SER A 454 2.44 -35.34 13.35
CA SER A 454 1.27 -36.11 13.81
C SER A 454 0.87 -35.78 15.25
N SER A 455 1.78 -35.18 16.03
CA SER A 455 1.57 -34.84 17.44
C SER A 455 1.22 -33.37 17.67
N ASP A 456 1.71 -32.49 16.79
CA ASP A 456 1.61 -31.03 16.95
C ASP A 456 0.77 -30.49 15.79
N PHE A 457 -0.54 -30.63 15.93
CA PHE A 457 -1.51 -30.35 14.88
C PHE A 457 -2.83 -29.86 15.48
N ILE A 458 -3.50 -28.94 14.77
CA ILE A 458 -4.86 -28.49 15.12
C ILE A 458 -5.91 -29.48 14.64
N ASP A 459 -7.05 -29.57 15.32
CA ASP A 459 -8.11 -30.55 15.03
C ASP A 459 -9.43 -29.93 14.54
N TYR A 460 -9.54 -28.59 14.54
CA TYR A 460 -10.76 -27.87 14.16
C TYR A 460 -10.84 -27.53 12.66
N ILE A 461 -9.78 -27.80 11.88
CA ILE A 461 -9.79 -27.75 10.41
C ILE A 461 -9.44 -29.14 9.89
N GLU A 462 -10.22 -29.62 8.92
CA GLU A 462 -9.96 -30.91 8.29
C GLU A 462 -8.56 -30.96 7.66
N ILE A 463 -7.81 -32.03 7.94
CA ILE A 463 -6.43 -32.19 7.45
C ILE A 463 -6.32 -32.12 5.92
N SER A 464 -7.37 -32.52 5.19
CA SER A 464 -7.43 -32.41 3.73
C SER A 464 -7.42 -30.97 3.26
N ASP A 465 -8.04 -30.05 4.01
CA ASP A 465 -8.08 -28.63 3.65
C ASP A 465 -6.75 -27.96 3.97
N ILE A 466 -6.12 -28.32 5.09
CA ILE A 466 -4.75 -27.88 5.43
C ILE A 466 -3.77 -28.36 4.36
N ARG A 467 -3.82 -29.63 3.97
CA ARG A 467 -2.99 -30.19 2.89
C ARG A 467 -3.21 -29.45 1.57
N ALA A 468 -4.46 -29.14 1.23
CA ALA A 468 -4.78 -28.39 0.01
C ALA A 468 -4.21 -26.96 0.05
N VAL A 469 -4.29 -26.27 1.19
CA VAL A 469 -3.69 -24.95 1.40
C VAL A 469 -2.18 -24.97 1.18
N PHE A 470 -1.48 -25.89 1.84
CA PHE A 470 -0.03 -26.02 1.72
C PHE A 470 0.41 -26.42 0.32
N ASN A 471 -0.32 -27.32 -0.33
CA ASN A 471 -0.06 -27.69 -1.71
C ASN A 471 -0.14 -26.47 -2.64
N ARG A 472 -1.15 -25.60 -2.46
CA ARG A 472 -1.26 -24.35 -3.23
C ARG A 472 -0.11 -23.38 -2.90
N ALA A 473 0.26 -23.22 -1.63
CA ALA A 473 1.36 -22.34 -1.22
C ALA A 473 2.72 -22.79 -1.81
N PHE A 474 3.06 -24.08 -1.71
CA PHE A 474 4.24 -24.64 -2.36
C PHE A 474 4.21 -24.53 -3.88
N THR A 475 3.03 -24.75 -4.50
CA THR A 475 2.86 -24.62 -5.95
C THR A 475 3.16 -23.21 -6.44
N ARG A 476 2.81 -22.17 -5.67
CA ARG A 476 3.12 -20.78 -6.03
C ARG A 476 4.61 -20.54 -6.10
N TRP A 477 5.36 -20.95 -5.09
CA TRP A 477 6.83 -20.86 -5.13
C TRP A 477 7.41 -21.71 -6.25
N ALA A 478 6.98 -22.96 -6.40
CA ALA A 478 7.42 -23.85 -7.49
C ALA A 478 7.14 -23.27 -8.89
N SER A 479 6.13 -22.41 -9.05
CA SER A 479 5.83 -21.79 -10.35
C SER A 479 6.90 -20.80 -10.81
N VAL A 480 7.69 -20.24 -9.89
CA VAL A 480 8.67 -19.18 -10.18
C VAL A 480 10.13 -19.62 -10.04
N ILE A 481 10.42 -20.75 -9.37
CA ILE A 481 11.76 -21.33 -9.23
C ILE A 481 11.80 -22.80 -9.66
N PRO A 482 12.96 -23.36 -10.07
CA PRO A 482 13.08 -24.76 -10.50
C PRO A 482 13.16 -25.74 -9.31
N VAL A 483 12.19 -25.65 -8.40
CA VAL A 483 12.08 -26.49 -7.19
C VAL A 483 10.73 -27.20 -7.19
N ASN A 484 10.76 -28.51 -7.00
CA ASN A 484 9.58 -29.33 -6.85
C ASN A 484 9.37 -29.70 -5.38
N PHE A 485 8.13 -29.62 -4.91
CA PHE A 485 7.76 -29.99 -3.55
C PHE A 485 6.84 -31.21 -3.57
N THR A 486 7.11 -32.17 -2.70
CA THR A 486 6.32 -33.40 -2.58
C THR A 486 5.99 -33.68 -1.11
N GLU A 487 4.72 -33.91 -0.80
CA GLU A 487 4.34 -34.36 0.55
C GLU A 487 4.84 -35.78 0.79
N THR A 488 5.39 -36.05 1.98
CA THR A 488 5.75 -37.38 2.46
C THR A 488 5.10 -37.67 3.80
N GLN A 489 4.91 -38.96 4.11
CA GLN A 489 4.47 -39.39 5.45
C GLN A 489 5.66 -39.58 6.42
N ASP A 490 6.90 -39.58 5.90
CA ASP A 490 8.10 -39.70 6.73
C ASP A 490 8.51 -38.34 7.30
N TYR A 491 7.81 -37.91 8.35
CA TYR A 491 8.08 -36.64 9.02
C TYR A 491 9.52 -36.52 9.54
N LYS A 492 10.14 -37.63 9.94
CA LYS A 492 11.50 -37.61 10.52
C LYS A 492 12.55 -37.23 9.48
N HIS A 493 12.40 -37.72 8.26
CA HIS A 493 13.37 -37.51 7.16
C HIS A 493 12.92 -36.47 6.13
N ALA A 494 11.74 -35.87 6.27
CA ALA A 494 11.31 -34.76 5.41
C ALA A 494 12.28 -33.57 5.50
N ASP A 495 12.52 -32.90 4.36
CA ASP A 495 13.33 -31.69 4.30
C ASP A 495 12.65 -30.54 5.05
N ILE A 496 11.33 -30.42 4.90
CA ILE A 496 10.49 -29.38 5.51
C ILE A 496 9.50 -30.04 6.48
N LYS A 497 9.48 -29.56 7.72
CA LYS A 497 8.71 -30.14 8.83
C LYS A 497 7.76 -29.09 9.37
N ILE A 498 6.47 -29.34 9.20
CA ILE A 498 5.39 -28.40 9.51
C ILE A 498 4.65 -28.89 10.75
N GLY A 499 4.42 -28.02 11.73
CA GLY A 499 3.62 -28.33 12.91
C GLY A 499 2.95 -27.11 13.52
N PHE A 500 1.88 -27.34 14.27
CA PHE A 500 1.17 -26.33 15.04
C PHE A 500 1.55 -26.50 16.51
N TYR A 501 2.22 -25.50 17.08
CA TYR A 501 2.74 -25.56 18.43
C TYR A 501 2.10 -24.49 19.31
N SER A 502 2.10 -24.70 20.61
CA SER A 502 1.61 -23.72 21.58
C SER A 502 2.74 -23.28 22.49
N LYS A 503 2.84 -21.97 22.76
CA LYS A 503 3.77 -21.40 23.75
C LYS A 503 5.21 -21.88 23.52
N ASP A 504 5.94 -22.15 24.59
CA ASP A 504 7.26 -22.75 24.51
C ASP A 504 7.18 -24.21 24.04
N HIS A 505 7.89 -24.49 22.94
CA HIS A 505 7.99 -25.79 22.29
C HIS A 505 9.45 -26.18 22.01
N GLY A 506 10.39 -25.60 22.76
CA GLY A 506 11.76 -26.08 22.87
C GLY A 506 12.73 -25.64 21.76
N ASP A 507 12.35 -24.68 20.92
CA ASP A 507 13.22 -24.10 19.89
C ASP A 507 13.76 -22.69 20.22
N GLY A 508 13.36 -22.13 21.35
CA GLY A 508 13.76 -20.79 21.81
C GLY A 508 12.87 -19.65 21.31
N GLU A 509 11.86 -19.93 20.48
CA GLU A 509 10.94 -18.93 19.91
C GLU A 509 9.49 -19.23 20.36
N PRO A 510 9.13 -18.98 21.62
CA PRO A 510 7.81 -19.34 22.14
C PRO A 510 6.68 -18.53 21.50
N PHE A 511 5.56 -19.19 21.23
CA PHE A 511 4.34 -18.54 20.76
C PHE A 511 3.63 -17.76 21.87
N ASP A 512 2.91 -16.69 21.50
CA ASP A 512 2.33 -15.72 22.44
C ASP A 512 0.81 -15.82 22.59
N GLY A 513 0.15 -16.68 21.82
CA GLY A 513 -1.27 -16.98 21.97
C GLY A 513 -2.10 -16.45 20.80
N VAL A 514 -3.29 -15.93 21.10
CA VAL A 514 -4.15 -15.39 20.04
C VAL A 514 -3.60 -14.04 19.59
N LEU A 515 -3.32 -13.91 18.30
CA LEU A 515 -2.67 -12.77 17.66
C LEU A 515 -1.29 -12.45 18.25
N GLY A 516 -0.54 -11.59 17.56
CA GLY A 516 0.86 -11.33 17.89
C GLY A 516 1.77 -12.07 16.93
N VAL A 517 2.34 -13.20 17.36
CA VAL A 517 3.18 -14.05 16.50
C VAL A 517 2.38 -15.20 15.90
N LEU A 518 2.15 -15.10 14.59
CA LEU A 518 1.35 -16.07 13.85
C LEU A 518 2.08 -17.40 13.61
N ALA A 519 3.37 -17.31 13.29
CA ALA A 519 4.20 -18.41 12.84
C ALA A 519 5.67 -18.03 12.86
N HIS A 520 6.56 -19.01 12.74
CA HIS A 520 7.95 -18.77 12.38
C HIS A 520 8.55 -19.96 11.63
N ALA A 521 9.51 -19.67 10.78
CA ALA A 521 10.26 -20.66 10.03
C ALA A 521 11.77 -20.45 10.14
N PHE A 522 12.49 -21.56 9.96
CA PHE A 522 13.94 -21.57 10.01
C PHE A 522 14.51 -21.73 8.60
N SER A 523 15.54 -20.93 8.32
CA SER A 523 16.24 -20.93 7.03
C SER A 523 16.77 -22.31 6.61
N PRO A 524 17.04 -22.53 5.31
CA PRO A 524 17.71 -23.73 4.84
C PRO A 524 19.02 -23.99 5.59
N LYS A 525 19.36 -25.24 5.93
CA LYS A 525 18.67 -26.50 5.64
C LYS A 525 17.83 -27.02 6.82
N SER A 526 17.43 -26.15 7.75
CA SER A 526 16.64 -26.60 8.91
C SER A 526 15.26 -27.07 8.50
N GLY A 527 14.58 -26.31 7.63
CA GLY A 527 13.25 -26.62 7.12
C GLY A 527 12.14 -26.73 8.17
N ARG A 528 12.37 -26.26 9.41
CA ARG A 528 11.34 -26.21 10.44
C ARG A 528 10.40 -25.05 10.15
N PHE A 529 9.10 -25.32 10.16
CA PHE A 529 8.03 -24.36 9.95
C PHE A 529 6.97 -24.61 11.03
N HIS A 530 6.89 -23.69 11.98
CA HIS A 530 5.96 -23.76 13.10
C HIS A 530 4.86 -22.71 12.94
N LEU A 531 3.62 -23.10 13.22
CA LEU A 531 2.43 -22.24 13.28
C LEU A 531 1.96 -22.15 14.73
N ASP A 532 1.45 -20.99 15.17
CA ASP A 532 0.84 -20.90 16.49
C ASP A 532 -0.51 -21.62 16.48
N ALA A 533 -0.62 -22.67 17.30
CA ALA A 533 -1.86 -23.45 17.45
C ALA A 533 -2.97 -22.67 18.17
N ALA A 534 -2.65 -21.57 18.86
CA ALA A 534 -3.63 -20.72 19.53
C ALA A 534 -4.42 -19.81 18.58
N GLU A 535 -3.90 -19.58 17.36
CA GLU A 535 -4.57 -18.73 16.39
C GLU A 535 -5.88 -19.32 15.90
N THR A 536 -6.80 -18.43 15.47
CA THR A 536 -8.00 -18.85 14.73
C THR A 536 -7.65 -18.96 13.26
N TRP A 537 -7.15 -20.12 12.84
CA TRP A 537 -6.82 -20.36 11.44
C TRP A 537 -8.08 -20.48 10.58
N SER A 538 -8.00 -19.94 9.37
CA SER A 538 -9.05 -20.06 8.37
C SER A 538 -8.47 -20.45 7.03
N VAL A 539 -9.12 -21.42 6.39
CA VAL A 539 -8.87 -21.80 4.98
C VAL A 539 -9.93 -21.21 4.04
N ASP A 540 -11.06 -20.78 4.61
CA ASP A 540 -12.17 -20.10 3.96
C ASP A 540 -12.83 -19.14 4.95
N PHE A 541 -12.74 -17.85 4.61
CA PHE A 541 -13.33 -16.76 5.36
C PHE A 541 -14.86 -16.68 5.21
N GLU A 542 -15.45 -17.45 4.30
CA GLU A 542 -16.89 -17.62 4.21
C GLU A 542 -17.43 -18.60 5.26
N SER A 543 -16.68 -19.63 5.63
CA SER A 543 -17.08 -20.56 6.70
C SER A 543 -16.69 -20.05 8.08
N GLU A 544 -15.48 -19.50 8.22
CA GLU A 544 -15.00 -18.94 9.49
C GLU A 544 -15.30 -17.45 9.54
N LYS A 545 -16.11 -17.00 10.51
CA LYS A 545 -16.59 -15.61 10.62
C LYS A 545 -15.92 -14.82 11.75
N SER A 546 -15.03 -15.45 12.52
CA SER A 546 -14.27 -14.81 13.58
C SER A 546 -13.48 -13.62 13.03
N ARG A 547 -13.56 -12.49 13.74
CA ARG A 547 -12.86 -11.26 13.36
C ARG A 547 -11.34 -11.35 13.54
N VAL A 548 -10.87 -12.30 14.35
CA VAL A 548 -9.44 -12.60 14.54
C VAL A 548 -8.94 -13.69 13.62
N ALA A 549 -9.79 -14.19 12.69
CA ALA A 549 -9.40 -15.28 11.82
C ALA A 549 -8.23 -14.88 10.89
N ILE A 550 -7.21 -15.72 10.84
CA ILE A 550 -6.00 -15.55 10.02
C ILE A 550 -6.04 -16.52 8.84
N ASP A 551 -5.80 -16.03 7.62
CA ASP A 551 -5.75 -16.88 6.42
C ASP A 551 -4.49 -17.76 6.47
N LEU A 552 -4.70 -19.08 6.62
CA LEU A 552 -3.63 -20.07 6.74
C LEU A 552 -2.75 -20.12 5.48
N GLU A 553 -3.33 -19.89 4.30
CA GLU A 553 -2.59 -19.92 3.03
C GLU A 553 -1.61 -18.75 2.91
N SER A 554 -1.98 -17.57 3.42
CA SER A 554 -1.14 -16.37 3.41
C SER A 554 0.07 -16.56 4.31
N VAL A 555 -0.14 -17.02 5.55
CA VAL A 555 0.97 -17.33 6.48
C VAL A 555 1.82 -18.46 5.92
N ALA A 556 1.22 -19.54 5.39
CA ALA A 556 2.00 -20.61 4.79
C ALA A 556 2.84 -20.17 3.60
N THR A 557 2.30 -19.30 2.74
CA THR A 557 3.07 -18.77 1.59
C THR A 557 4.24 -17.91 2.08
N HIS A 558 4.05 -17.11 3.13
CA HIS A 558 5.10 -16.31 3.77
C HIS A 558 6.22 -17.18 4.37
N GLU A 559 5.87 -18.10 5.27
CA GLU A 559 6.85 -18.94 5.97
C GLU A 559 7.62 -19.86 5.01
N ILE A 560 7.00 -20.32 3.91
CA ILE A 560 7.73 -21.06 2.87
C ILE A 560 8.83 -20.20 2.24
N GLY A 561 8.63 -18.89 2.09
CA GLY A 561 9.69 -17.99 1.63
C GLY A 561 10.90 -18.00 2.57
N HIS A 562 10.69 -18.02 3.88
CA HIS A 562 11.76 -18.20 4.86
C HIS A 562 12.43 -19.58 4.78
N VAL A 563 11.63 -20.64 4.63
CA VAL A 563 12.15 -22.00 4.39
C VAL A 563 12.97 -22.07 3.10
N LEU A 564 12.74 -21.18 2.13
CA LEU A 564 13.55 -21.05 0.91
C LEU A 564 14.76 -20.12 1.06
N GLY A 565 14.90 -19.41 2.18
CA GLY A 565 16.06 -18.59 2.51
C GLY A 565 15.85 -17.08 2.36
N LEU A 566 14.63 -16.63 2.05
CA LEU A 566 14.28 -15.21 2.05
C LEU A 566 14.18 -14.67 3.47
N GLY A 567 14.55 -13.40 3.65
CA GLY A 567 14.16 -12.60 4.81
C GLY A 567 12.95 -11.73 4.48
N HIS A 568 12.54 -10.90 5.43
CA HIS A 568 11.41 -10.00 5.24
C HIS A 568 11.67 -8.94 4.15
N SER A 569 10.58 -8.52 3.49
CA SER A 569 10.55 -7.40 2.54
C SER A 569 10.04 -6.13 3.21
N SER A 570 10.54 -4.97 2.77
CA SER A 570 9.99 -3.66 3.15
C SER A 570 8.77 -3.25 2.32
N VAL A 571 8.34 -4.06 1.35
CA VAL A 571 7.20 -3.75 0.46
C VAL A 571 5.92 -4.32 1.04
N LYS A 572 4.99 -3.46 1.44
CA LYS A 572 3.76 -3.86 2.14
C LYS A 572 2.88 -4.84 1.36
N GLU A 573 2.96 -4.84 0.04
CA GLU A 573 2.20 -5.73 -0.85
C GLU A 573 2.88 -7.09 -1.05
N ALA A 574 4.19 -7.21 -0.79
CA ALA A 574 4.97 -8.43 -1.00
C ALA A 574 4.61 -9.49 0.03
N VAL A 575 4.52 -10.76 -0.38
CA VAL A 575 4.21 -11.87 0.53
C VAL A 575 5.17 -11.88 1.72
N MET A 576 6.46 -11.57 1.49
CA MET A 576 7.49 -11.52 2.53
C MET A 576 7.44 -10.28 3.45
N TYR A 577 6.45 -9.39 3.34
CA TYR A 577 6.24 -8.37 4.38
C TYR A 577 5.79 -9.04 5.69
N PRO A 578 6.35 -8.69 6.86
CA PRO A 578 6.21 -9.49 8.07
C PRO A 578 4.80 -9.55 8.67
N SER A 579 3.98 -8.52 8.45
CA SER A 579 2.67 -8.42 9.09
C SER A 579 1.55 -8.89 8.16
N LEU A 580 0.55 -9.53 8.76
CA LEU A 580 -0.67 -9.97 8.11
C LEU A 580 -1.88 -9.60 8.96
N ASN A 581 -2.77 -8.80 8.37
CA ASN A 581 -3.99 -8.38 9.03
C ASN A 581 -4.97 -9.55 9.14
N PRO A 582 -5.72 -9.68 10.26
CA PRO A 582 -6.86 -10.60 10.33
C PRO A 582 -7.83 -10.35 9.18
N ARG A 583 -8.49 -11.41 8.72
CA ARG A 583 -9.46 -11.34 7.61
C ARG A 583 -8.89 -10.89 6.26
N SER A 584 -7.58 -10.71 6.15
CA SER A 584 -6.90 -10.38 4.89
C SER A 584 -6.29 -11.62 4.25
N LYS A 585 -6.16 -11.60 2.92
CA LYS A 585 -5.53 -12.67 2.14
C LYS A 585 -4.40 -12.11 1.30
N LYS A 586 -3.23 -12.72 1.40
CA LYS A 586 -1.98 -12.28 0.79
C LYS A 586 -1.17 -13.48 0.31
N VAL A 587 -1.67 -14.10 -0.75
CA VAL A 587 -1.13 -15.35 -1.31
C VAL A 587 -0.41 -15.15 -2.63
N ASP A 588 -0.64 -14.03 -3.30
CA ASP A 588 -0.07 -13.77 -4.63
C ASP A 588 1.35 -13.22 -4.47
N LEU A 589 2.34 -14.01 -4.92
CA LEU A 589 3.74 -13.57 -4.96
C LEU A 589 3.83 -12.28 -5.76
N ARG A 590 4.58 -11.31 -5.25
CA ARG A 590 4.87 -10.06 -5.94
C ARG A 590 6.23 -10.10 -6.62
N LEU A 591 6.48 -9.15 -7.51
CA LEU A 591 7.76 -9.00 -8.19
C LEU A 591 8.96 -8.99 -7.21
N ASP A 592 8.81 -8.38 -6.03
CA ASP A 592 9.86 -8.38 -5.00
C ASP A 592 10.16 -9.79 -4.48
N ASP A 593 9.12 -10.59 -4.18
CA ASP A 593 9.24 -11.98 -3.72
C ASP A 593 9.91 -12.86 -4.79
N VAL A 594 9.45 -12.73 -6.05
CA VAL A 594 9.96 -13.49 -7.20
C VAL A 594 11.43 -13.17 -7.46
N ASN A 595 11.77 -11.88 -7.50
CA ASN A 595 13.15 -11.45 -7.71
C ASN A 595 14.06 -11.94 -6.58
N GLY A 596 13.58 -11.89 -5.33
CA GLY A 596 14.32 -12.36 -4.17
C GLY A 596 14.67 -13.84 -4.28
N VAL A 597 13.68 -14.68 -4.57
CA VAL A 597 13.86 -16.14 -4.57
C VAL A 597 14.63 -16.64 -5.80
N GLN A 598 14.45 -15.99 -6.96
CA GLN A 598 15.15 -16.38 -8.20
C GLN A 598 16.65 -16.10 -8.15
N VAL A 599 17.10 -15.16 -7.30
CA VAL A 599 18.54 -14.99 -7.04
C VAL A 599 19.16 -16.22 -6.38
N LEU A 600 18.40 -16.93 -5.54
CA LEU A 600 18.88 -18.14 -4.85
C LEU A 600 18.83 -19.38 -5.75
N TYR A 601 17.74 -19.56 -6.50
CA TYR A 601 17.45 -20.81 -7.21
C TYR A 601 17.44 -20.72 -8.74
N GLY A 602 17.48 -19.51 -9.31
CA GLY A 602 17.21 -19.26 -10.72
C GLY A 602 15.71 -19.25 -11.06
N SER A 603 15.38 -18.86 -12.29
CA SER A 603 14.00 -18.87 -12.80
C SER A 603 13.56 -20.28 -13.17
N ASN A 604 12.30 -20.62 -12.90
CA ASN A 604 11.68 -21.80 -13.49
C ASN A 604 11.69 -21.68 -15.03
N PRO A 605 12.07 -22.72 -15.79
CA PRO A 605 12.04 -22.68 -17.26
C PRO A 605 10.65 -22.39 -17.86
N ASN A 606 9.59 -22.73 -17.14
CA ASN A 606 8.20 -22.47 -17.55
C ASN A 606 7.66 -21.13 -17.02
N PHE A 607 8.45 -20.39 -16.24
CA PHE A 607 8.08 -19.06 -15.77
C PHE A 607 8.28 -18.04 -16.89
N SER A 608 7.27 -17.20 -17.09
CA SER A 608 7.32 -16.05 -18.00
C SER A 608 7.03 -14.78 -17.19
N LEU A 609 8.05 -13.92 -17.10
CA LEU A 609 7.94 -12.63 -16.42
C LEU A 609 6.83 -11.78 -17.02
N THR A 610 6.65 -11.83 -18.35
CA THR A 610 5.61 -11.06 -19.05
C THR A 610 4.21 -11.50 -18.65
N SER A 611 3.95 -12.81 -18.55
CA SER A 611 2.64 -13.31 -18.10
C SER A 611 2.40 -13.02 -16.61
N PHE A 612 3.45 -13.04 -15.81
CA PHE A 612 3.37 -12.71 -14.39
C PHE A 612 3.02 -11.23 -14.17
N LEU A 613 3.70 -10.30 -14.83
CA LEU A 613 3.40 -8.86 -14.75
C LEU A 613 2.00 -8.51 -15.30
N GLN A 614 1.53 -9.24 -16.32
CA GLN A 614 0.13 -9.13 -16.79
C GLN A 614 -0.87 -9.60 -15.73
N SER A 615 -0.54 -10.65 -14.97
CA SER A 615 -1.40 -11.11 -13.87
C SER A 615 -1.41 -10.15 -12.68
N GLU A 616 -0.28 -9.50 -12.36
CA GLU A 616 -0.21 -8.48 -11.29
C GLU A 616 -1.03 -7.21 -11.61
N THR A 617 -1.15 -6.87 -12.89
CA THR A 617 -1.88 -5.67 -13.35
C THR A 617 -3.33 -5.94 -13.75
N SER A 618 -3.74 -7.21 -13.73
CA SER A 618 -5.13 -7.59 -13.93
C SER A 618 -5.89 -7.48 -12.59
N PRO A 619 -7.02 -6.74 -12.51
CA PRO A 619 -7.80 -6.68 -11.29
C PRO A 619 -8.27 -8.09 -10.91
N ASN A 620 -7.88 -8.55 -9.72
CA ASN A 620 -8.22 -9.87 -9.19
C ASN A 620 -9.75 -10.09 -9.25
N LYS A 621 -10.19 -10.98 -10.15
CA LYS A 621 -11.50 -11.62 -10.07
C LYS A 621 -11.44 -12.63 -8.93
N SER A 622 -11.96 -12.27 -7.77
CA SER A 622 -12.42 -13.25 -6.78
C SER A 622 -13.70 -13.91 -7.29
N PHE A 623 -13.57 -14.80 -8.27
CA PHE A 623 -14.63 -15.77 -8.58
C PHE A 623 -14.27 -17.08 -7.90
N GLY A 624 -14.99 -17.38 -6.81
CA GLY A 624 -15.07 -18.72 -6.27
C GLY A 624 -15.51 -19.67 -7.39
N LEU A 625 -14.58 -20.46 -7.91
CA LEU A 625 -14.89 -21.56 -8.81
C LEU A 625 -15.57 -22.65 -7.99
N ARG A 626 -16.90 -22.55 -7.92
CA ARG A 626 -17.78 -23.61 -7.47
C ARG A 626 -17.61 -24.78 -8.43
N GLY A 627 -16.91 -25.83 -8.00
CA GLY A 627 -16.78 -27.08 -8.73
C GLY A 627 -18.15 -27.72 -8.94
N HIS A 628 -18.70 -27.59 -10.15
CA HIS A 628 -19.79 -28.45 -10.59
C HIS A 628 -19.23 -29.85 -10.81
N ARG A 629 -19.64 -30.77 -9.93
CA ARG A 629 -19.44 -32.21 -10.07
C ARG A 629 -20.04 -32.66 -11.41
N PHE A 630 -19.19 -33.07 -12.36
CA PHE A 630 -19.59 -33.86 -13.51
C PHE A 630 -19.72 -35.33 -13.07
N ASN A 631 -20.94 -35.85 -13.06
CA ASN A 631 -21.24 -37.28 -13.00
C ASN A 631 -21.45 -37.79 -14.43
N PRO A 632 -20.70 -38.78 -14.93
CA PRO A 632 -21.00 -39.40 -16.21
C PRO A 632 -21.74 -40.72 -15.99
N ILE A 633 -23.05 -40.76 -16.31
CA ILE A 633 -23.74 -42.03 -16.59
C ILE A 633 -24.59 -41.86 -17.85
N PHE A 634 -24.23 -42.70 -18.83
CA PHE A 634 -24.95 -43.15 -20.01
C PHE A 634 -26.45 -42.83 -20.12
N SER A 635 -26.87 -42.38 -21.31
CA SER A 635 -27.95 -43.05 -22.06
C SER A 635 -27.89 -42.73 -23.56
N ILE A 636 -27.87 -43.81 -24.33
CA ILE A 636 -27.98 -43.91 -25.78
C ILE A 636 -29.45 -43.70 -26.18
N SER A 637 -29.70 -42.95 -27.26
CA SER A 637 -30.62 -43.27 -28.38
C SER A 637 -30.89 -41.99 -29.19
N LEU A 638 -30.36 -41.86 -30.41
CA LEU A 638 -30.91 -42.30 -31.70
C LEU A 638 -32.09 -41.44 -32.23
N ILE A 639 -31.87 -40.88 -33.42
CA ILE A 639 -32.77 -40.76 -34.59
C ILE A 639 -33.11 -39.35 -35.10
N ALA A 640 -32.83 -39.22 -36.41
CA ALA A 640 -33.41 -38.40 -37.48
C ALA A 640 -33.20 -36.87 -37.43
N VAL A 641 -32.35 -36.33 -38.32
CA VAL A 641 -32.63 -36.01 -39.75
C VAL A 641 -33.67 -34.90 -39.88
N PHE A 642 -33.24 -33.72 -40.32
CA PHE A 642 -33.71 -33.11 -41.56
C PHE A 642 -32.72 -32.03 -42.03
N PHE A 643 -32.25 -32.20 -43.27
CA PHE A 643 -31.62 -31.18 -44.12
C PHE A 643 -32.70 -30.27 -44.73
N CYS A 644 -32.26 -29.15 -45.32
CA CYS A 644 -32.97 -28.12 -46.12
C CYS A 644 -33.22 -26.84 -45.31
N ILE A 645 -32.72 -25.64 -45.64
CA ILE A 645 -32.10 -25.04 -46.84
C ILE A 645 -30.99 -24.09 -46.39
#